data_AF-A0A1C5L701-F1
#
_entry.id   AF-A0A1C5L701-F1
#
_cell.length_a   1.000
_cell.length_b   1.000
_cell.length_c   1.000
_cell.angle_alpha   90.00
_cell.angle_beta   90.00
_cell.angle_gamma   90.00
#
_symmetry.space_group_name_H-M   'P 1'
#
loop_
_entity.id
_entity.type
_entity.pdbx_description
1 polymer ?
#
loop_
_entity_poly.entity_id
_entity_poly.type
_entity_poly.pdbx_seq_one_letter_code
_entity_poly.pdbx_strand_id
1 'polypeptide(L)'
;MFGIIYLILCILTGMEMVGCLFPHQTTEKGNRIWVILPAAFGTGTLMLTWAVYIVSWIFSVCVGTEHPLFYGNLLVMPATALIFLMNFYRKRKKGKTVFSAGNMVTRRWILKKEICLFVILAFFVTWIMFYVFHMKDGVLYSGFSVYGDYAPHTAMMRSFSRGNNFPTQYPHYGGQDVKYHFMFQFLVGNLEYLGLRLDLGYNLVSILSLVGFLMVLYAISYRMFFSFWAGAFSLLFFFFRSGTAFWRYLWENIRTGNLIQALTENTVFIGYTTNENWGLWNFNVYLNQRHLAFGLLIVAVAIWIFMDWVEAGSGRKEKGILWIRNCFFTREAWICRNVDTAILMGLFLGLTAFWNGAALIGGLLILAGFAVFSDGKLDYAICAALAVFFSELQSKIFVSGSVMSPSLYWGFLADHATVTGVLWYLAQISGFFFIGLVVVAVFLKRSERVILGGFLLPMLFAFLISLTPDINVNHKYVMISYAFVTVFWGWVVRNIFLSGKTKWKKWSCKVACVILCICLIGTGVYDFVVILLDNDSAHRMTVDMESSLTDWLSSNLKKNDLLLTPEYTMNEVTMSGAMLYCGWPYYAWSAGYDTNYRAGQAVMIYTTDDPQVLKTTVKKEKITYILFEEDMEFEQQECREDIIKETYPLVYTSEDGRIRVYET
;
A
#
# COMPACT_ATOMS: atom_id res chain seq x y z
N MET A 1 3.24 -22.18 -13.30
CA MET A 1 2.20 -22.93 -12.53
C MET A 1 2.48 -23.02 -11.03
N PHE A 2 3.73 -22.99 -10.55
CA PHE A 2 4.02 -23.05 -9.10
C PHE A 2 3.61 -21.79 -8.32
N GLY A 3 3.53 -20.62 -8.96
CA GLY A 3 3.07 -19.39 -8.29
C GLY A 3 1.64 -19.49 -7.74
N ILE A 4 0.72 -20.19 -8.45
CA ILE A 4 -0.64 -20.42 -7.94
C ILE A 4 -0.60 -21.36 -6.72
N ILE A 5 0.23 -22.41 -6.76
CA ILE A 5 0.42 -23.34 -5.63
C ILE A 5 0.95 -22.57 -4.42
N TYR A 6 1.89 -21.64 -4.63
CA TYR A 6 2.42 -20.77 -3.58
C TYR A 6 1.32 -19.93 -2.89
N LEU A 7 0.44 -19.31 -3.67
CA LEU A 7 -0.69 -18.53 -3.12
C LEU A 7 -1.71 -19.42 -2.37
N ILE A 8 -1.95 -20.64 -2.86
CA ILE A 8 -2.78 -21.62 -2.15
C ILE A 8 -2.14 -21.96 -0.80
N LEU A 9 -0.83 -22.22 -0.76
CA LEU A 9 -0.11 -22.48 0.48
C LEU A 9 -0.15 -21.28 1.44
N CYS A 10 -0.05 -20.05 0.93
CA CYS A 10 -0.26 -18.85 1.74
C CYS A 10 -1.63 -18.90 2.43
N ILE A 11 -2.71 -19.08 1.66
CA ILE A 11 -4.08 -19.11 2.21
C ILE A 11 -4.24 -20.25 3.22
N LEU A 12 -3.73 -21.46 2.93
CA LEU A 12 -3.82 -22.60 3.85
C LEU A 12 -3.06 -22.36 5.16
N THR A 13 -1.85 -21.79 5.09
CA THR A 13 -1.08 -21.39 6.28
C THR A 13 -1.85 -20.37 7.11
N GLY A 14 -2.40 -19.34 6.46
CA GLY A 14 -3.18 -18.34 7.18
C GLY A 14 -4.48 -18.89 7.76
N MET A 15 -5.14 -19.85 7.10
CA MET A 15 -6.32 -20.52 7.66
C MET A 15 -6.00 -21.28 8.96
N GLU A 16 -4.78 -21.80 9.11
CA GLU A 16 -4.32 -22.37 10.38
C GLU A 16 -4.12 -21.27 11.43
N MET A 17 -3.50 -20.15 11.07
CA MET A 17 -3.22 -19.03 11.99
C MET A 17 -4.48 -18.29 12.46
N VAL A 18 -5.44 -18.07 11.56
CA VAL A 18 -6.74 -17.47 11.88
C VAL A 18 -7.50 -18.29 12.93
N GLY A 19 -7.26 -19.61 12.98
CA GLY A 19 -7.77 -20.47 14.04
C GLY A 19 -7.38 -20.06 15.46
N CYS A 20 -6.21 -19.44 15.61
CA CYS A 20 -5.70 -18.92 16.88
C CYS A 20 -6.23 -17.51 17.19
N LEU A 21 -6.39 -16.67 16.17
CA LEU A 21 -6.85 -15.28 16.30
C LEU A 21 -8.36 -15.16 16.57
N PHE A 22 -9.14 -16.11 16.04
CA PHE A 22 -10.59 -16.07 16.07
C PHE A 22 -11.17 -17.29 16.82
N PRO A 23 -10.88 -17.46 18.12
CA PRO A 23 -11.50 -18.52 18.91
C PRO A 23 -13.02 -18.37 18.87
N HIS A 24 -13.77 -19.48 18.98
CA HIS A 24 -15.24 -19.41 18.92
C HIS A 24 -15.78 -18.45 19.98
N GLN A 25 -16.34 -17.33 19.54
CA GLN A 25 -17.04 -16.38 20.41
C GLN A 25 -18.48 -16.18 19.96
N THR A 26 -19.34 -15.97 20.95
CA THR A 26 -20.81 -15.88 20.88
C THR A 26 -21.32 -14.47 20.57
N THR A 27 -20.45 -13.46 20.50
CA THR A 27 -20.82 -12.02 20.47
C THR A 27 -20.72 -11.36 19.09
N GLU A 28 -20.30 -12.10 18.06
CA GLU A 28 -20.01 -11.50 16.75
C GLU A 28 -21.28 -11.10 15.97
N LYS A 29 -21.31 -9.84 15.52
CA LYS A 29 -22.39 -9.27 14.70
C LYS A 29 -21.97 -9.32 13.23
N GLY A 30 -22.35 -10.37 12.50
CA GLY A 30 -22.14 -10.48 11.05
C GLY A 30 -21.72 -11.88 10.58
N ASN A 31 -21.53 -12.03 9.27
CA ASN A 31 -20.92 -13.23 8.69
C ASN A 31 -19.40 -13.13 8.78
N ARG A 32 -18.76 -14.07 9.50
CA ARG A 32 -17.32 -14.07 9.80
C ARG A 32 -16.46 -14.37 8.57
N ILE A 33 -17.03 -15.01 7.55
CA ILE A 33 -16.34 -15.36 6.31
C ILE A 33 -15.63 -14.16 5.67
N TRP A 34 -16.23 -12.97 5.77
CA TRP A 34 -15.70 -11.71 5.23
C TRP A 34 -14.54 -11.11 6.03
N VAL A 35 -14.17 -11.73 7.15
CA VAL A 35 -12.99 -11.36 7.95
C VAL A 35 -11.98 -12.49 7.94
N ILE A 36 -12.46 -13.73 8.08
CA ILE A 36 -11.63 -14.94 8.13
C ILE A 36 -10.87 -15.17 6.82
N LEU A 37 -11.54 -15.06 5.65
CA LEU A 37 -10.86 -15.31 4.37
C LEU A 37 -9.80 -14.23 4.07
N PRO A 38 -10.10 -12.92 4.21
CA PRO A 38 -9.06 -11.89 4.08
C PRO A 38 -7.93 -12.03 5.09
N ALA A 39 -8.23 -12.32 6.36
CA ALA A 39 -7.21 -12.51 7.38
C ALA A 39 -6.31 -13.71 7.07
N ALA A 40 -6.87 -14.81 6.56
CA ALA A 40 -6.10 -15.99 6.16
C ALA A 40 -5.17 -15.67 4.99
N PHE A 41 -5.68 -14.99 3.95
CA PHE A 41 -4.82 -14.52 2.87
C PHE A 41 -3.69 -13.62 3.40
N GLY A 42 -4.02 -12.56 4.13
CA GLY A 42 -3.03 -11.59 4.61
C GLY A 42 -1.97 -12.21 5.53
N THR A 43 -2.39 -12.90 6.59
CA THR A 43 -1.45 -13.48 7.58
C THR A 43 -0.59 -14.59 6.98
N GLY A 44 -1.19 -15.45 6.14
CA GLY A 44 -0.48 -16.53 5.49
C GLY A 44 0.52 -16.05 4.45
N THR A 45 0.14 -15.08 3.62
CA THR A 45 1.04 -14.42 2.67
C THR A 45 2.19 -13.73 3.40
N LEU A 46 1.91 -13.00 4.47
CA LEU A 46 2.93 -12.34 5.28
C LEU A 46 3.99 -13.32 5.80
N MET A 47 3.56 -14.40 6.45
CA MET A 47 4.47 -15.39 7.05
C MET A 47 5.27 -16.17 5.99
N LEU A 48 4.59 -16.69 4.96
CA LEU A 48 5.25 -17.56 3.98
C LEU A 48 6.25 -16.77 3.13
N THR A 49 5.93 -15.52 2.82
CA THR A 49 6.82 -14.64 2.05
C THR A 49 8.07 -14.30 2.85
N TRP A 50 7.93 -13.95 4.14
CA TRP A 50 9.11 -13.75 5.00
C TRP A 50 9.96 -15.00 5.11
N ALA A 51 9.35 -16.18 5.28
CA ALA A 51 10.09 -17.43 5.36
C ALA A 51 10.92 -17.71 4.08
N VAL A 52 10.32 -17.53 2.89
CA VAL A 52 11.03 -17.72 1.62
C VAL A 52 12.14 -16.69 1.48
N TYR A 53 11.86 -15.41 1.77
CA TYR A 53 12.86 -14.35 1.71
C TYR A 53 14.07 -14.65 2.59
N ILE A 54 13.84 -15.00 3.87
CA ILE A 54 14.91 -15.29 4.84
C ILE A 54 15.77 -16.47 4.35
N VAL A 55 15.15 -17.56 3.91
CA VAL A 55 15.89 -18.72 3.41
C VAL A 55 16.68 -18.35 2.15
N SER A 56 16.07 -17.67 1.18
CA SER A 56 16.76 -17.20 -0.02
C SER A 56 17.92 -16.25 0.30
N TRP A 57 17.73 -15.34 1.25
CA TRP A 57 18.78 -14.44 1.72
C TRP A 57 19.95 -15.22 2.34
N ILE A 58 19.70 -16.21 3.20
CA ILE A 58 20.75 -17.06 3.79
C ILE A 58 21.54 -17.77 2.69
N PHE A 59 20.87 -18.36 1.70
CA PHE A 59 21.55 -19.06 0.61
C PHE A 59 22.36 -18.09 -0.29
N SER A 60 21.87 -16.88 -0.53
CA SER A 60 22.62 -15.89 -1.33
C SER A 60 23.81 -15.30 -0.58
N VAL A 61 23.61 -14.89 0.68
CA VAL A 61 24.55 -14.06 1.44
C VAL A 61 25.51 -14.91 2.27
N CYS A 62 25.01 -15.96 2.95
CA CYS A 62 25.83 -16.79 3.81
C CYS A 62 26.49 -17.95 3.06
N VAL A 63 25.79 -18.55 2.08
CA VAL A 63 26.30 -19.71 1.31
C VAL A 63 26.93 -19.28 -0.01
N GLY A 64 26.46 -18.19 -0.62
CA GLY A 64 26.98 -17.69 -1.90
C GLY A 64 26.41 -18.41 -3.13
N THR A 65 25.18 -18.95 -3.06
CA THR A 65 24.58 -19.64 -4.21
C THR A 65 24.07 -18.67 -5.28
N GLU A 66 24.15 -19.08 -6.55
CA GLU A 66 23.67 -18.28 -7.68
C GLU A 66 22.14 -18.29 -7.83
N HIS A 67 21.45 -19.27 -7.24
CA HIS A 67 20.00 -19.44 -7.37
C HIS A 67 19.29 -19.46 -5.99
N PRO A 68 19.30 -18.35 -5.24
CA PRO A 68 18.77 -18.32 -3.87
C PRO A 68 17.25 -18.57 -3.79
N LEU A 69 16.48 -18.14 -4.80
CA LEU A 69 15.03 -18.38 -4.85
C LEU A 69 14.68 -19.86 -5.03
N PHE A 70 15.53 -20.64 -5.71
CA PHE A 70 15.33 -22.08 -5.85
C PHE A 70 15.29 -22.75 -4.49
N TYR A 71 16.31 -22.51 -3.65
CA TYR A 71 16.41 -23.10 -2.32
C TYR A 71 15.33 -22.57 -1.35
N GLY A 72 15.03 -21.26 -1.42
CA GLY A 72 13.95 -20.66 -0.64
C GLY A 72 12.61 -21.36 -0.86
N ASN A 73 12.22 -21.53 -2.11
CA ASN A 73 10.96 -22.20 -2.45
C ASN A 73 11.02 -23.71 -2.21
N LEU A 74 12.13 -24.38 -2.56
CA LEU A 74 12.31 -25.83 -2.40
C LEU A 74 12.22 -26.27 -0.93
N LEU A 75 12.68 -25.46 0.01
CA LEU A 75 12.59 -25.80 1.43
C LEU A 75 11.25 -25.38 2.03
N VAL A 76 10.82 -24.14 1.78
CA VAL A 76 9.67 -23.57 2.49
C VAL A 76 8.34 -24.14 1.98
N MET A 77 8.16 -24.28 0.66
CA MET A 77 6.87 -24.76 0.12
C MET A 77 6.57 -26.20 0.54
N PRO A 78 7.50 -27.19 0.38
CA PRO A 78 7.25 -28.55 0.83
C PRO A 78 7.13 -28.67 2.34
N ALA A 79 7.96 -27.98 3.13
CA ALA A 79 7.82 -27.97 4.59
C ALA A 79 6.44 -27.48 5.03
N THR A 80 5.96 -26.39 4.42
CA THR A 80 4.63 -25.83 4.68
C THR A 80 3.52 -26.81 4.28
N ALA A 81 3.64 -27.42 3.10
CA ALA A 81 2.68 -28.43 2.64
C ALA A 81 2.63 -29.65 3.59
N LEU A 82 3.78 -30.14 4.05
CA LEU A 82 3.89 -31.24 5.01
C LEU A 82 3.27 -30.88 6.36
N ILE A 83 3.57 -29.70 6.91
CA ILE A 83 2.97 -29.21 8.17
C ILE A 83 1.45 -29.15 8.04
N PHE A 84 0.94 -28.62 6.91
CA PHE A 84 -0.50 -28.58 6.66
C PHE A 84 -1.11 -29.99 6.58
N LEU A 85 -0.50 -30.90 5.81
CA LEU A 85 -0.98 -32.29 5.68
C LEU A 85 -0.98 -33.03 7.03
N MET A 86 0.06 -32.84 7.85
CA MET A 86 0.13 -33.40 9.21
C MET A 86 -0.95 -32.85 10.11
N ASN A 87 -1.19 -31.53 10.07
CA ASN A 87 -2.27 -30.89 10.83
C ASN A 87 -3.65 -31.37 10.36
N PHE A 88 -3.87 -31.47 9.05
CA PHE A 88 -5.07 -32.01 8.44
C PHE A 88 -5.35 -33.45 8.91
N TYR A 89 -4.35 -34.34 8.81
CA TYR A 89 -4.45 -35.72 9.26
C TYR A 89 -4.76 -35.82 10.76
N ARG A 90 -4.06 -35.03 11.58
CA ARG A 90 -4.26 -34.98 13.04
C ARG A 90 -5.67 -34.51 13.42
N LYS A 91 -6.19 -33.48 12.75
CA LYS A 91 -7.55 -32.95 13.00
C LYS A 91 -8.62 -33.96 12.57
N ARG A 92 -8.46 -34.57 11.39
CA ARG A 92 -9.36 -35.62 10.88
C ARG A 92 -9.40 -36.83 11.81
N LYS A 93 -8.25 -37.30 12.31
CA LYS A 93 -8.18 -38.41 13.28
C LYS A 93 -8.88 -38.08 14.61
N LYS A 94 -8.88 -36.81 15.03
CA LYS A 94 -9.56 -36.33 16.24
C LYS A 94 -11.04 -35.96 16.01
N GLY A 95 -11.61 -36.22 14.83
CA GLY A 95 -12.97 -35.82 14.49
C GLY A 95 -13.21 -34.30 14.48
N LYS A 96 -12.15 -33.49 14.43
CA LYS A 96 -12.24 -32.02 14.41
C LYS A 96 -12.39 -31.52 12.98
N THR A 97 -13.06 -30.38 12.80
CA THR A 97 -13.13 -29.71 11.50
C THR A 97 -11.73 -29.37 11.00
N VAL A 98 -11.53 -29.52 9.68
CA VAL A 98 -10.25 -29.26 9.01
C VAL A 98 -9.77 -27.83 9.28
N PHE A 99 -10.67 -26.87 9.14
CA PHE A 99 -10.40 -25.47 9.47
C PHE A 99 -10.92 -25.16 10.87
N SER A 100 -10.07 -24.49 11.67
CA SER A 100 -10.35 -24.16 13.07
C SER A 100 -11.32 -22.99 13.24
N ALA A 101 -11.62 -22.27 12.15
CA ALA A 101 -12.37 -21.01 12.18
C ALA A 101 -13.89 -21.16 12.44
N GLY A 102 -14.40 -22.38 12.65
CA GLY A 102 -15.80 -22.62 13.00
C GLY A 102 -16.82 -22.33 11.91
N ASN A 103 -18.07 -22.12 12.33
CA ASN A 103 -19.14 -21.69 11.43
C ASN A 103 -18.87 -20.24 10.96
N MET A 104 -18.31 -20.09 9.75
CA MET A 104 -17.98 -18.80 9.14
C MET A 104 -19.22 -18.02 8.66
N VAL A 105 -20.33 -18.74 8.44
CA VAL A 105 -21.61 -18.17 7.98
C VAL A 105 -22.65 -18.37 9.06
N THR A 106 -23.09 -17.28 9.67
CA THR A 106 -24.10 -17.27 10.74
C THR A 106 -25.45 -16.76 10.24
N ARG A 107 -25.46 -15.88 9.24
CA ARG A 107 -26.64 -15.14 8.75
C ARG A 107 -26.88 -15.40 7.28
N ARG A 108 -27.54 -16.53 6.99
CA ARG A 108 -27.88 -16.94 5.62
C ARG A 108 -28.79 -15.95 4.89
N TRP A 109 -29.66 -15.22 5.61
CA TRP A 109 -30.64 -14.31 5.02
C TRP A 109 -30.01 -13.10 4.30
N ILE A 110 -28.86 -12.62 4.76
CA ILE A 110 -28.15 -11.48 4.15
C ILE A 110 -27.01 -11.93 3.23
N LEU A 111 -26.54 -13.17 3.37
CA LEU A 111 -25.38 -13.72 2.67
C LEU A 111 -25.45 -13.53 1.15
N LYS A 112 -26.62 -13.74 0.53
CA LYS A 112 -26.79 -13.54 -0.92
C LYS A 112 -26.49 -12.09 -1.35
N LYS A 113 -26.87 -11.10 -0.55
CA LYS A 113 -26.60 -9.68 -0.82
C LYS A 113 -25.12 -9.36 -0.65
N GLU A 114 -24.50 -9.93 0.38
CA GLU A 114 -23.06 -9.77 0.62
C GLU A 114 -22.22 -10.41 -0.48
N ILE A 115 -22.56 -11.63 -0.91
CA ILE A 115 -21.92 -12.28 -2.06
C ILE A 115 -22.06 -11.41 -3.31
N CYS A 116 -23.27 -10.92 -3.61
CA CYS A 116 -23.49 -10.05 -4.77
C CYS A 116 -22.64 -8.78 -4.70
N LEU A 117 -22.60 -8.10 -3.54
CA LEU A 117 -21.76 -6.92 -3.32
C LEU A 117 -20.29 -7.23 -3.57
N PHE A 118 -19.77 -8.31 -2.99
CA PHE A 118 -18.35 -8.64 -3.10
C PHE A 118 -17.95 -9.21 -4.45
N VAL A 119 -18.85 -9.86 -5.19
CA VAL A 119 -18.63 -10.26 -6.59
C VAL A 119 -18.55 -9.03 -7.48
N ILE A 120 -19.47 -8.07 -7.35
CA ILE A 120 -19.43 -6.80 -8.10
C ILE A 120 -18.14 -6.05 -7.76
N LEU A 121 -17.78 -5.98 -6.48
CA LEU A 121 -16.57 -5.34 -6.01
C LEU A 121 -15.31 -6.00 -6.59
N ALA A 122 -15.22 -7.32 -6.51
CA ALA A 122 -14.07 -8.06 -7.04
C ALA A 122 -13.95 -7.92 -8.56
N PHE A 123 -15.08 -7.93 -9.28
CA PHE A 123 -15.10 -7.67 -10.72
C PHE A 123 -14.59 -6.26 -11.05
N PHE A 124 -15.10 -5.24 -10.36
CA PHE A 124 -14.68 -3.85 -10.54
C PHE A 124 -13.18 -3.66 -10.26
N VAL A 125 -12.70 -4.13 -9.11
CA VAL A 125 -11.28 -4.03 -8.72
C VAL A 125 -10.39 -4.81 -9.69
N THR A 126 -10.82 -5.99 -10.15
CA THR A 126 -10.07 -6.76 -11.16
C THR A 126 -9.96 -5.98 -12.45
N TRP A 127 -11.09 -5.47 -12.96
CA TRP A 127 -11.12 -4.73 -14.21
C TRP A 127 -10.19 -3.51 -14.17
N ILE A 128 -10.27 -2.67 -13.13
CA ILE A 128 -9.44 -1.45 -13.06
C ILE A 128 -7.94 -1.76 -12.88
N MET A 129 -7.58 -2.80 -12.12
CA MET A 129 -6.17 -3.17 -11.91
C MET A 129 -5.51 -3.65 -13.21
N PHE A 130 -6.24 -4.44 -14.02
CA PHE A 130 -5.78 -4.86 -15.34
C PHE A 130 -5.86 -3.75 -16.40
N TYR A 131 -6.83 -2.86 -16.29
CA TYR A 131 -6.92 -1.68 -17.17
C TYR A 131 -5.65 -0.82 -17.08
N VAL A 132 -5.16 -0.62 -15.86
CA VAL A 132 -4.01 0.24 -15.57
C VAL A 132 -2.66 -0.47 -15.73
N PHE A 133 -2.60 -1.79 -15.57
CA PHE A 133 -1.35 -2.56 -15.69
C PHE A 133 -1.59 -3.94 -16.29
N HIS A 134 -1.05 -4.20 -17.48
CA HIS A 134 -1.17 -5.50 -18.12
C HIS A 134 -0.04 -5.74 -19.12
N MET A 135 0.16 -7.00 -19.48
CA MET A 135 1.06 -7.41 -20.55
C MET A 135 0.30 -8.06 -21.69
N LYS A 136 0.65 -7.68 -22.92
CA LYS A 136 0.09 -8.24 -24.14
C LYS A 136 1.16 -8.25 -25.24
N ASP A 137 1.31 -9.40 -25.91
CA ASP A 137 2.20 -9.58 -27.07
C ASP A 137 3.63 -9.09 -26.82
N GLY A 138 4.26 -9.53 -25.73
CA GLY A 138 5.64 -9.12 -25.38
C GLY A 138 5.76 -7.71 -24.79
N VAL A 139 4.70 -6.89 -24.81
CA VAL A 139 4.74 -5.50 -24.32
C VAL A 139 4.07 -5.36 -22.97
N LEU A 140 4.73 -4.66 -22.05
CA LEU A 140 4.15 -4.22 -20.78
C LEU A 140 3.51 -2.85 -20.95
N TYR A 141 2.27 -2.71 -20.49
CA TYR A 141 1.51 -1.47 -20.49
C TYR A 141 1.29 -0.99 -19.06
N SER A 142 1.67 0.26 -18.77
CA SER A 142 1.36 0.94 -17.52
C SER A 142 0.65 2.26 -17.79
N GLY A 143 -0.44 2.50 -17.06
CA GLY A 143 -1.16 3.77 -17.09
C GLY A 143 -0.29 4.98 -16.75
N PHE A 144 -0.58 6.13 -17.37
CA PHE A 144 0.15 7.38 -17.11
C PHE A 144 -0.07 7.90 -15.68
N SER A 145 -1.22 7.63 -15.06
CA SER A 145 -1.48 8.05 -13.69
C SER A 145 -0.67 7.26 -12.64
N VAL A 146 -0.01 6.16 -13.04
CA VAL A 146 0.63 5.21 -12.12
C VAL A 146 2.10 4.90 -12.45
N TYR A 147 2.57 5.13 -13.68
CA TYR A 147 3.88 4.63 -14.15
C TYR A 147 5.04 5.15 -13.30
N GLY A 148 4.96 6.39 -12.81
CA GLY A 148 5.98 6.97 -11.95
C GLY A 148 6.21 6.13 -10.70
N ASP A 149 5.14 5.83 -9.95
CA ASP A 149 5.24 5.01 -8.73
C ASP A 149 5.60 3.56 -9.07
N TYR A 150 5.22 3.06 -10.25
CA TYR A 150 5.54 1.70 -10.68
C TYR A 150 6.99 1.53 -11.08
N ALA A 151 7.65 2.53 -11.65
CA ALA A 151 9.04 2.44 -12.12
C ALA A 151 10.00 1.80 -11.10
N PRO A 152 10.11 2.27 -9.84
CA PRO A 152 10.97 1.63 -8.85
C PRO A 152 10.41 0.29 -8.36
N HIS A 153 9.08 0.10 -8.40
CA HIS A 153 8.44 -1.12 -7.95
C HIS A 153 8.62 -2.30 -8.91
N THR A 154 8.43 -2.09 -10.21
CA THR A 154 8.60 -3.12 -11.24
C THR A 154 10.07 -3.47 -11.40
N ALA A 155 10.99 -2.50 -11.36
CA ALA A 155 12.43 -2.76 -11.32
C ALA A 155 12.82 -3.68 -10.16
N MET A 156 12.25 -3.44 -8.97
CA MET A 156 12.49 -4.28 -7.79
C MET A 156 11.89 -5.67 -7.91
N MET A 157 10.65 -5.79 -8.42
CA MET A 157 10.05 -7.10 -8.71
C MET A 157 10.91 -7.92 -9.67
N ARG A 158 11.39 -7.28 -10.74
CA ARG A 158 12.24 -7.91 -11.76
C ARG A 158 13.59 -8.32 -11.18
N SER A 159 14.24 -7.45 -10.42
CA SER A 159 15.50 -7.77 -9.76
C SER A 159 15.38 -8.99 -8.82
N PHE A 160 14.29 -9.09 -8.06
CA PHE A 160 14.00 -10.29 -7.29
C PHE A 160 13.72 -11.51 -8.15
N SER A 161 12.89 -11.39 -9.20
CA SER A 161 12.54 -12.52 -10.08
C SER A 161 13.77 -13.16 -10.74
N ARG A 162 14.80 -12.36 -11.01
CA ARG A 162 16.09 -12.81 -11.57
C ARG A 162 17.06 -13.34 -10.51
N GLY A 163 16.71 -13.29 -9.23
CA GLY A 163 17.56 -13.74 -8.12
C GLY A 163 18.68 -12.77 -7.76
N ASN A 164 18.67 -11.55 -8.30
CA ASN A 164 19.78 -10.59 -8.23
C ASN A 164 19.71 -9.64 -7.02
N ASN A 165 18.64 -9.66 -6.22
CA ASN A 165 18.44 -8.67 -5.15
C ASN A 165 18.66 -9.21 -3.72
N PHE A 166 19.79 -9.90 -3.52
CA PHE A 166 20.21 -10.46 -2.22
C PHE A 166 21.73 -10.25 -1.98
N PRO A 167 22.15 -9.38 -1.05
CA PRO A 167 21.33 -8.60 -0.12
C PRO A 167 20.43 -7.60 -0.86
N THR A 168 19.33 -7.21 -0.22
CA THR A 168 18.35 -6.32 -0.86
C THR A 168 18.86 -4.89 -0.95
N GLN A 169 18.73 -4.35 -2.15
CA GLN A 169 19.11 -3.01 -2.58
C GLN A 169 17.91 -2.35 -3.27
N TYR A 170 18.00 -1.04 -3.46
CA TYR A 170 17.04 -0.27 -4.23
C TYR A 170 17.51 -0.17 -5.68
N PRO A 171 16.86 -0.80 -6.68
CA PRO A 171 17.44 -0.91 -8.03
C PRO A 171 17.71 0.43 -8.73
N HIS A 172 16.90 1.45 -8.48
CA HIS A 172 17.13 2.80 -9.01
C HIS A 172 18.29 3.53 -8.32
N TYR A 173 18.86 2.95 -7.26
CA TYR A 173 19.99 3.49 -6.51
C TYR A 173 20.82 2.32 -5.95
N GLY A 174 21.25 1.44 -6.84
CA GLY A 174 21.99 0.21 -6.56
C GLY A 174 23.34 0.47 -5.90
N GLY A 175 23.92 -0.55 -5.27
CA GLY A 175 25.14 -0.43 -4.46
C GLY A 175 24.91 0.23 -3.09
N GLN A 176 23.65 0.43 -2.70
CA GLN A 176 23.24 0.93 -1.38
C GLN A 176 22.21 0.01 -0.76
N ASP A 177 22.10 0.12 0.55
CA ASP A 177 21.08 -0.54 1.35
C ASP A 177 19.66 -0.07 0.98
N VAL A 178 18.66 -0.88 1.30
CA VAL A 178 17.27 -0.58 0.95
C VAL A 178 16.60 0.25 2.05
N LYS A 179 16.20 1.48 1.72
CA LYS A 179 15.50 2.41 2.64
C LYS A 179 13.98 2.38 2.48
N TYR A 180 13.49 1.83 1.37
CA TYR A 180 12.07 1.72 1.05
C TYR A 180 11.54 0.30 1.32
N HIS A 181 10.23 0.14 1.51
CA HIS A 181 9.64 -1.20 1.64
C HIS A 181 9.81 -2.00 0.34
N PHE A 182 10.06 -3.30 0.47
CA PHE A 182 10.37 -4.18 -0.66
C PHE A 182 9.64 -5.53 -0.63
N MET A 183 9.01 -5.91 0.50
CA MET A 183 8.49 -7.27 0.66
C MET A 183 7.32 -7.60 -0.26
N PHE A 184 6.51 -6.60 -0.61
CA PHE A 184 5.44 -6.78 -1.59
C PHE A 184 6.02 -7.01 -3.00
N GLN A 185 7.10 -6.30 -3.34
CA GLN A 185 7.83 -6.46 -4.61
C GLN A 185 8.54 -7.81 -4.66
N PHE A 186 9.14 -8.25 -3.55
CA PHE A 186 9.70 -9.58 -3.41
C PHE A 186 8.65 -10.68 -3.61
N LEU A 187 7.46 -10.55 -3.01
CA LEU A 187 6.37 -11.51 -3.24
C LEU A 187 6.04 -11.64 -4.72
N VAL A 188 5.87 -10.52 -5.42
CA VAL A 188 5.55 -10.53 -6.85
C VAL A 188 6.72 -11.10 -7.68
N GLY A 189 7.97 -10.71 -7.39
CA GLY A 189 9.15 -11.26 -8.03
C GLY A 189 9.30 -12.77 -7.80
N ASN A 190 8.95 -13.28 -6.61
CA ASN A 190 8.92 -14.70 -6.31
C ASN A 190 7.82 -15.43 -7.10
N LEU A 191 6.63 -14.83 -7.23
CA LEU A 191 5.57 -15.39 -8.07
C LEU A 191 5.98 -15.46 -9.54
N GLU A 192 6.67 -14.44 -10.04
CA GLU A 192 7.25 -14.42 -11.38
C GLU A 192 8.30 -15.52 -11.57
N TYR A 193 9.22 -15.65 -10.62
CA TYR A 193 10.18 -16.74 -10.60
C TYR A 193 9.52 -18.14 -10.64
N LEU A 194 8.38 -18.30 -9.96
CA LEU A 194 7.58 -19.53 -9.95
C LEU A 194 6.68 -19.70 -11.20
N GLY A 195 6.89 -18.87 -12.23
CA GLY A 195 6.27 -18.95 -13.55
C GLY A 195 4.85 -18.39 -13.60
N LEU A 196 4.56 -17.33 -12.85
CA LEU A 196 3.36 -16.51 -13.04
C LEU A 196 3.76 -15.18 -13.68
N ARG A 197 3.20 -14.84 -14.85
CA ARG A 197 3.57 -13.59 -15.55
C ARG A 197 3.47 -12.37 -14.64
N LEU A 198 4.40 -11.42 -14.76
CA LEU A 198 4.57 -10.29 -13.83
C LEU A 198 3.27 -9.52 -13.57
N ASP A 199 2.53 -9.17 -14.63
CA ASP A 199 1.24 -8.48 -14.53
C ASP A 199 0.18 -9.30 -13.79
N LEU A 200 0.09 -10.61 -14.06
CA LEU A 200 -0.81 -11.52 -13.35
C LEU A 200 -0.44 -11.61 -11.86
N GLY A 201 0.85 -11.75 -11.55
CA GLY A 201 1.34 -11.81 -10.18
C GLY A 201 1.05 -10.52 -9.41
N TYR A 202 1.39 -9.37 -9.99
CA TYR A 202 1.17 -8.07 -9.37
C TYR A 202 -0.33 -7.80 -9.19
N ASN A 203 -1.13 -7.94 -10.26
CA ASN A 203 -2.57 -7.69 -10.20
C ASN A 203 -3.27 -8.64 -9.21
N LEU A 204 -2.99 -9.94 -9.22
CA LEU A 204 -3.69 -10.91 -8.39
C LEU A 204 -3.50 -10.62 -6.89
N VAL A 205 -2.27 -10.39 -6.44
CA VAL A 205 -2.00 -10.08 -5.03
C VAL A 205 -2.62 -8.74 -4.65
N SER A 206 -2.56 -7.74 -5.51
CA SER A 206 -3.18 -6.43 -5.26
C SER A 206 -4.71 -6.49 -5.17
N ILE A 207 -5.36 -7.25 -6.07
CA ILE A 207 -6.81 -7.47 -6.05
C ILE A 207 -7.22 -8.16 -4.74
N LEU A 208 -6.55 -9.25 -4.37
CA LEU A 208 -6.85 -9.98 -3.13
C LEU A 208 -6.63 -9.11 -1.89
N SER A 209 -5.60 -8.27 -1.88
CA SER A 209 -5.30 -7.33 -0.80
C SER A 209 -6.38 -6.27 -0.65
N LEU A 210 -6.75 -5.58 -1.73
CA LEU A 210 -7.72 -4.50 -1.70
C LEU A 210 -9.15 -5.02 -1.46
N VAL A 211 -9.58 -6.06 -2.16
CA VAL A 211 -10.89 -6.69 -1.92
C VAL A 211 -10.96 -7.22 -0.49
N GLY A 212 -9.88 -7.85 0.00
CA GLY A 212 -9.79 -8.33 1.37
C GLY A 212 -9.94 -7.22 2.39
N PHE A 213 -9.21 -6.11 2.23
CA PHE A 213 -9.34 -4.93 3.08
C PHE A 213 -10.79 -4.40 3.09
N LEU A 214 -11.42 -4.26 1.93
CA LEU A 214 -12.79 -3.76 1.79
C LEU A 214 -13.84 -4.72 2.38
N MET A 215 -13.62 -6.03 2.31
CA MET A 215 -14.44 -7.02 3.01
C MET A 215 -14.39 -6.82 4.53
N VAL A 216 -13.19 -6.60 5.09
CA VAL A 216 -13.02 -6.34 6.54
C VAL A 216 -13.60 -4.98 6.91
N LEU A 217 -13.44 -3.95 6.08
CA LEU A 217 -14.06 -2.62 6.29
C LEU A 217 -15.59 -2.69 6.31
N TYR A 218 -16.19 -3.45 5.39
CA TYR A 218 -17.62 -3.76 5.44
C TYR A 218 -17.99 -4.48 6.74
N ALA A 219 -17.20 -5.47 7.17
CA ALA A 219 -17.46 -6.21 8.40
C ALA A 219 -17.37 -5.31 9.65
N ILE A 220 -16.43 -4.36 9.70
CA ILE A 220 -16.34 -3.32 10.74
C ILE A 220 -17.62 -2.47 10.75
N SER A 221 -18.04 -1.95 9.59
CA SER A 221 -19.28 -1.16 9.46
C SER A 221 -20.51 -1.96 9.91
N TYR A 222 -20.60 -3.22 9.49
CA TYR A 222 -21.69 -4.10 9.88
C TYR A 222 -21.68 -4.43 11.38
N ARG A 223 -20.50 -4.63 11.99
CA ARG A 223 -20.35 -4.86 13.43
C ARG A 223 -20.87 -3.68 14.24
N MET A 224 -20.57 -2.45 13.81
CA MET A 224 -21.01 -1.22 14.48
C MET A 224 -22.50 -0.95 14.29
N PHE A 225 -22.97 -1.02 13.04
CA PHE A 225 -24.27 -0.46 12.64
C PHE A 225 -25.33 -1.49 12.25
N PHE A 226 -24.95 -2.77 12.17
CA PHE A 226 -25.85 -3.88 11.87
C PHE A 226 -26.65 -3.70 10.57
N SER A 227 -26.02 -3.12 9.55
CA SER A 227 -26.72 -2.74 8.33
C SER A 227 -25.88 -3.00 7.09
N PHE A 228 -26.44 -3.80 6.17
CA PHE A 228 -25.90 -4.01 4.83
C PHE A 228 -25.63 -2.68 4.11
N TRP A 229 -26.62 -1.79 4.10
CA TRP A 229 -26.54 -0.53 3.37
C TRP A 229 -25.52 0.42 3.95
N ALA A 230 -25.36 0.45 5.29
CA ALA A 230 -24.28 1.24 5.89
C ALA A 230 -22.92 0.75 5.36
N GLY A 231 -22.66 -0.56 5.39
CA GLY A 231 -21.45 -1.15 4.83
C GLY A 231 -21.28 -0.86 3.34
N ALA A 232 -22.31 -1.10 2.52
CA ALA A 232 -22.25 -0.89 1.07
C ALA A 232 -21.95 0.57 0.69
N PHE A 233 -22.59 1.54 1.34
CA PHE A 233 -22.27 2.97 1.13
C PHE A 233 -20.88 3.35 1.64
N SER A 234 -20.38 2.69 2.69
CA SER A 234 -18.99 2.89 3.16
C SER A 234 -18.00 2.57 2.03
N LEU A 235 -18.22 1.43 1.35
CA LEU A 235 -17.36 1.03 0.23
C LEU A 235 -17.50 1.99 -0.97
N LEU A 236 -18.71 2.50 -1.24
CA LEU A 236 -18.89 3.51 -2.28
C LEU A 236 -18.07 4.78 -1.99
N PHE A 237 -18.14 5.30 -0.75
CA PHE A 237 -17.40 6.50 -0.35
C PHE A 237 -15.90 6.28 -0.22
N PHE A 238 -15.45 5.02 -0.15
CA PHE A 238 -14.03 4.70 -0.23
C PHE A 238 -13.47 4.96 -1.64
N PHE A 239 -14.20 4.59 -2.69
CA PHE A 239 -13.76 4.78 -4.09
C PHE A 239 -13.89 6.22 -4.57
N PHE A 240 -14.81 6.99 -4.00
CA PHE A 240 -15.09 8.34 -4.46
C PHE A 240 -14.85 9.34 -3.33
N ARG A 241 -13.81 10.17 -3.50
CA ARG A 241 -13.51 11.22 -2.55
C ARG A 241 -14.56 12.33 -2.57
N SER A 242 -14.79 12.91 -1.41
CA SER A 242 -15.42 14.22 -1.26
C SER A 242 -14.37 15.32 -1.44
N GLY A 243 -14.77 16.51 -1.90
CA GLY A 243 -13.86 17.64 -2.09
C GLY A 243 -14.59 18.88 -2.61
N THR A 244 -13.98 20.06 -2.50
CA THR A 244 -14.54 21.30 -3.05
C THR A 244 -14.11 21.59 -4.48
N ALA A 245 -13.01 20.98 -4.93
CA ALA A 245 -12.39 21.22 -6.23
C ALA A 245 -13.37 21.06 -7.39
N PHE A 246 -14.14 19.97 -7.43
CA PHE A 246 -15.14 19.75 -8.48
C PHE A 246 -16.21 20.86 -8.53
N TRP A 247 -16.70 21.30 -7.38
CA TRP A 247 -17.73 22.35 -7.32
C TRP A 247 -17.22 23.70 -7.79
N ARG A 248 -15.97 24.04 -7.42
CA ARG A 248 -15.31 25.25 -7.90
C ARG A 248 -15.07 25.18 -9.41
N TYR A 249 -14.59 24.04 -9.90
CA TYR A 249 -14.36 23.80 -11.33
C TYR A 249 -15.65 23.90 -12.15
N LEU A 250 -16.75 23.29 -11.69
CA LEU A 250 -18.06 23.43 -12.31
C LEU A 250 -18.47 24.91 -12.40
N TRP A 251 -18.34 25.65 -11.29
CA TRP A 251 -18.71 27.06 -11.25
C TRP A 251 -17.90 27.92 -12.21
N GLU A 252 -16.57 27.74 -12.24
CA GLU A 252 -15.67 28.46 -13.14
C GLU A 252 -16.04 28.17 -14.61
N ASN A 253 -16.24 26.90 -14.97
CA ASN A 253 -16.56 26.53 -16.35
C ASN A 253 -17.98 26.93 -16.79
N ILE A 254 -18.97 26.91 -15.89
CA ILE A 254 -20.32 27.45 -16.16
C ILE A 254 -20.23 28.94 -16.50
N ARG A 255 -19.44 29.72 -15.75
CA ARG A 255 -19.30 31.16 -16.01
C ARG A 255 -18.63 31.48 -17.35
N THR A 256 -17.75 30.59 -17.82
CA THR A 256 -17.08 30.73 -19.12
C THR A 256 -17.87 30.14 -20.30
N GLY A 257 -18.96 29.43 -20.06
CA GLY A 257 -19.75 28.77 -21.11
C GLY A 257 -19.14 27.46 -21.65
N ASN A 258 -18.00 27.01 -21.15
CA ASN A 258 -17.23 25.88 -21.68
C ASN A 258 -17.42 24.57 -20.91
N LEU A 259 -18.46 24.46 -20.05
CA LEU A 259 -18.63 23.31 -19.15
C LEU A 259 -18.63 21.95 -19.85
N ILE A 260 -19.32 21.82 -20.99
CA ILE A 260 -19.43 20.53 -21.68
C ILE A 260 -18.05 20.10 -22.18
N GLN A 261 -17.33 21.02 -22.85
CA GLN A 261 -15.98 20.78 -23.35
C GLN A 261 -15.02 20.42 -22.21
N ALA A 262 -15.06 21.20 -21.12
CA ALA A 262 -14.23 21.01 -19.94
C ALA A 262 -14.44 19.63 -19.29
N LEU A 263 -15.68 19.13 -19.23
CA LEU A 263 -15.96 17.80 -18.70
C LEU A 263 -15.61 16.66 -19.67
N THR A 264 -15.62 16.90 -20.98
CA THR A 264 -15.32 15.86 -21.99
C THR A 264 -13.84 15.71 -22.29
N GLU A 265 -13.07 16.79 -22.25
CA GLU A 265 -11.64 16.82 -22.62
C GLU A 265 -10.70 16.67 -21.43
N ASN A 266 -11.23 16.45 -20.23
CA ASN A 266 -10.46 16.47 -19.01
C ASN A 266 -9.58 15.21 -18.83
N THR A 267 -8.27 15.42 -18.79
CA THR A 267 -7.25 14.39 -18.55
C THR A 267 -6.43 14.62 -17.28
N VAL A 268 -6.77 15.62 -16.46
CA VAL A 268 -5.93 16.03 -15.31
C VAL A 268 -6.75 16.12 -14.03
N PHE A 269 -6.19 15.66 -12.92
CA PHE A 269 -6.81 15.85 -11.61
C PHE A 269 -6.93 17.34 -11.29
N ILE A 270 -8.11 17.80 -10.89
CA ILE A 270 -8.30 19.19 -10.46
C ILE A 270 -7.60 19.39 -9.11
N GLY A 271 -6.79 20.44 -9.02
CA GLY A 271 -6.22 20.90 -7.77
C GLY A 271 -6.36 22.41 -7.59
N TYR A 272 -6.82 22.83 -6.42
CA TYR A 272 -6.80 24.24 -5.98
C TYR A 272 -5.99 24.46 -4.71
N THR A 273 -5.42 23.38 -4.15
CA THR A 273 -4.45 23.42 -3.05
C THR A 273 -3.14 22.77 -3.50
N THR A 274 -2.07 23.01 -2.74
CA THR A 274 -0.74 22.42 -2.97
C THR A 274 -0.83 20.91 -3.25
N ASN A 275 -0.33 20.49 -4.42
CA ASN A 275 -0.26 19.11 -4.89
C ASN A 275 -1.58 18.32 -4.93
N GLU A 276 -2.74 19.00 -4.93
CA GLU A 276 -4.03 18.32 -5.09
C GLU A 276 -4.18 17.71 -6.49
N ASN A 277 -3.60 18.34 -7.52
CA ASN A 277 -3.57 17.86 -8.90
C ASN A 277 -2.68 16.62 -9.10
N TRP A 278 -1.93 16.18 -8.10
CA TRP A 278 -1.17 14.93 -8.15
C TRP A 278 -2.04 13.71 -7.85
N GLY A 279 -3.31 13.90 -7.47
CA GLY A 279 -4.22 12.80 -7.15
C GLY A 279 -4.00 12.16 -5.77
N LEU A 280 -3.32 12.86 -4.85
CA LEU A 280 -2.94 12.34 -3.53
C LEU A 280 -4.11 11.97 -2.59
N TRP A 281 -5.34 12.41 -2.91
CA TRP A 281 -6.52 12.23 -2.06
C TRP A 281 -7.56 11.28 -2.64
N ASN A 282 -7.32 10.73 -3.83
CA ASN A 282 -8.33 10.01 -4.59
C ASN A 282 -8.01 8.50 -4.67
N PHE A 283 -8.86 7.76 -5.40
CA PHE A 283 -8.71 6.32 -5.55
C PHE A 283 -7.41 5.88 -6.23
N ASN A 284 -6.78 6.75 -7.03
CA ASN A 284 -5.52 6.47 -7.71
C ASN A 284 -4.40 6.10 -6.74
N VAL A 285 -4.42 6.61 -5.49
CA VAL A 285 -3.45 6.20 -4.46
C VAL A 285 -3.43 4.69 -4.24
N TYR A 286 -4.59 4.01 -4.31
CA TYR A 286 -4.68 2.56 -4.15
C TYR A 286 -4.30 1.79 -5.42
N LEU A 287 -4.28 2.46 -6.58
CA LEU A 287 -3.77 1.92 -7.84
C LEU A 287 -2.24 2.07 -7.90
N ASN A 288 -1.70 3.23 -7.55
CA ASN A 288 -0.27 3.52 -7.49
C ASN A 288 0.44 2.72 -6.39
N GLN A 289 -0.08 2.81 -5.16
CA GLN A 289 0.55 2.21 -3.98
C GLN A 289 -0.13 0.90 -3.62
N ARG A 290 -0.12 -0.09 -4.52
CA ARG A 290 -0.86 -1.34 -4.30
C ARG A 290 -0.48 -2.12 -3.03
N HIS A 291 0.75 -1.96 -2.59
CA HIS A 291 1.31 -2.51 -1.36
C HIS A 291 0.68 -1.88 -0.09
N LEU A 292 0.16 -0.64 -0.16
CA LEU A 292 -0.61 0.00 0.92
C LEU A 292 -1.88 -0.80 1.25
N ALA A 293 -2.57 -1.33 0.23
CA ALA A 293 -3.78 -2.12 0.43
C ALA A 293 -3.50 -3.41 1.25
N PHE A 294 -2.34 -4.02 1.08
CA PHE A 294 -1.94 -5.19 1.88
C PHE A 294 -1.69 -4.80 3.34
N GLY A 295 -0.97 -3.71 3.58
CA GLY A 295 -0.78 -3.18 4.94
C GLY A 295 -2.12 -2.85 5.62
N LEU A 296 -3.01 -2.18 4.89
CA LEU A 296 -4.36 -1.85 5.36
C LEU A 296 -5.21 -3.08 5.67
N LEU A 297 -5.08 -4.17 4.91
CA LEU A 297 -5.75 -5.43 5.21
C LEU A 297 -5.34 -5.96 6.60
N ILE A 298 -4.04 -6.04 6.90
CA ILE A 298 -3.56 -6.52 8.22
C ILE A 298 -4.03 -5.58 9.33
N VAL A 299 -3.94 -4.27 9.11
CA VAL A 299 -4.42 -3.25 10.06
C VAL A 299 -5.92 -3.37 10.31
N ALA A 300 -6.74 -3.55 9.27
CA ALA A 300 -8.18 -3.71 9.40
C ALA A 300 -8.55 -4.98 10.19
N VAL A 301 -7.81 -6.07 10.02
CA VAL A 301 -7.98 -7.30 10.81
C VAL A 301 -7.66 -7.04 12.29
N ALA A 302 -6.55 -6.35 12.58
CA ALA A 302 -6.20 -5.98 13.96
C ALA A 302 -7.27 -5.05 14.58
N ILE A 303 -7.73 -4.04 13.84
CA ILE A 303 -8.82 -3.15 14.25
C ILE A 303 -10.08 -3.94 14.57
N TRP A 304 -10.48 -4.86 13.68
CA TRP A 304 -11.66 -5.70 13.90
C TRP A 304 -11.55 -6.42 15.24
N ILE A 305 -10.41 -7.07 15.51
CA ILE A 305 -10.16 -7.85 16.73
C ILE A 305 -10.18 -6.96 17.97
N PHE A 306 -9.45 -5.84 17.95
CA PHE A 306 -9.36 -4.95 19.11
C PHE A 306 -10.65 -4.14 19.37
N MET A 307 -11.65 -4.18 18.48
CA MET A 307 -12.98 -3.64 18.79
C MET A 307 -13.64 -4.34 19.98
N ASP A 308 -13.35 -5.61 20.25
CA ASP A 308 -13.87 -6.32 21.44
C ASP A 308 -13.41 -5.66 22.75
N TRP A 309 -12.18 -5.13 22.79
CA TRP A 309 -11.61 -4.41 23.93
C TRP A 309 -12.26 -3.02 24.08
N VAL A 310 -12.52 -2.34 22.95
CA VAL A 310 -13.24 -1.05 22.93
C VAL A 310 -14.67 -1.22 23.43
N GLU A 311 -15.36 -2.26 22.97
CA GLU A 311 -16.73 -2.59 23.38
C GLU A 311 -16.80 -2.93 24.87
N ALA A 312 -15.80 -3.65 25.41
CA ALA A 312 -15.70 -3.92 26.85
C ALA A 312 -15.53 -2.63 27.67
N GLY A 313 -14.54 -1.79 27.34
CA GLY A 313 -14.29 -0.54 28.08
C GLY A 313 -15.42 0.48 27.95
N SER A 314 -16.06 0.54 26.78
CA SER A 314 -17.23 1.39 26.54
C SER A 314 -18.50 0.87 27.20
N GLY A 315 -18.61 -0.44 27.43
CA GLY A 315 -19.76 -1.12 28.04
C GLY A 315 -19.92 -0.90 29.54
N ARG A 316 -18.92 -0.27 30.20
CA ARG A 316 -18.94 0.09 31.63
C ARG A 316 -20.17 0.94 31.99
N LYS A 317 -20.76 0.68 33.16
CA LYS A 317 -22.03 1.30 33.60
C LYS A 317 -21.88 2.78 33.95
N GLU A 318 -20.69 3.17 34.41
CA GLU A 318 -20.34 4.52 34.79
C GLU A 318 -20.43 5.49 33.60
N LYS A 319 -20.61 6.79 33.88
CA LYS A 319 -20.75 7.85 32.86
C LYS A 319 -19.87 9.05 33.19
N GLY A 320 -19.65 9.90 32.18
CA GLY A 320 -18.92 11.16 32.32
C GLY A 320 -17.48 10.97 32.80
N ILE A 321 -17.04 11.88 33.68
CA ILE A 321 -15.67 11.91 34.23
C ILE A 321 -15.34 10.62 34.97
N LEU A 322 -16.31 10.02 35.67
CA LEU A 322 -16.08 8.77 36.41
C LEU A 322 -15.75 7.60 35.46
N TRP A 323 -16.42 7.52 34.31
CA TRP A 323 -16.08 6.53 33.29
C TRP A 323 -14.66 6.74 32.76
N ILE A 324 -14.31 7.98 32.40
CA ILE A 324 -12.96 8.33 31.91
C ILE A 324 -11.92 7.96 32.97
N ARG A 325 -12.11 8.36 34.23
CA ARG A 325 -11.23 7.99 35.35
C ARG A 325 -11.08 6.48 35.46
N ASN A 326 -12.18 5.74 35.41
CA ASN A 326 -12.14 4.29 35.55
C ASN A 326 -11.50 3.58 34.36
N CYS A 327 -11.53 4.17 33.16
CA CYS A 327 -10.75 3.69 32.02
C CYS A 327 -9.24 3.73 32.28
N PHE A 328 -8.71 4.55 33.19
CA PHE A 328 -7.28 4.63 33.47
C PHE A 328 -6.86 4.06 34.82
N PHE A 329 -7.71 4.13 35.84
CA PHE A 329 -7.29 3.87 37.21
C PHE A 329 -7.87 2.59 37.83
N THR A 330 -8.65 1.78 37.09
CA THR A 330 -9.10 0.47 37.60
C THR A 330 -8.24 -0.67 37.07
N ARG A 331 -8.10 -1.71 37.90
CA ARG A 331 -7.34 -2.92 37.58
C ARG A 331 -7.89 -3.63 36.34
N GLU A 332 -9.22 -3.67 36.18
CA GLU A 332 -9.90 -4.29 35.03
C GLU A 332 -9.57 -3.58 33.71
N ALA A 333 -9.25 -2.28 33.75
CA ALA A 333 -8.85 -1.56 32.55
C ALA A 333 -7.50 -2.05 32.02
N TRP A 334 -6.62 -2.51 32.91
CA TRP A 334 -5.25 -2.90 32.56
C TRP A 334 -5.06 -4.40 32.38
N ILE A 335 -5.75 -5.26 33.14
CA ILE A 335 -5.59 -6.72 33.04
C ILE A 335 -5.77 -7.21 31.60
N CYS A 336 -4.82 -8.00 31.11
CA CYS A 336 -4.88 -8.65 29.82
C CYS A 336 -6.18 -9.45 29.65
N ARG A 337 -6.85 -9.29 28.51
CA ARG A 337 -8.03 -10.06 28.14
C ARG A 337 -7.65 -11.25 27.28
N ASN A 338 -6.70 -11.09 26.37
CA ASN A 338 -6.19 -12.17 25.52
C ASN A 338 -4.75 -11.90 25.06
N VAL A 339 -3.79 -12.41 25.85
CA VAL A 339 -2.35 -12.22 25.61
C VAL A 339 -1.91 -12.85 24.28
N ASP A 340 -2.41 -14.05 23.96
CA ASP A 340 -2.03 -14.76 22.73
C ASP A 340 -2.38 -13.96 21.48
N THR A 341 -3.57 -13.34 21.47
CA THR A 341 -4.02 -12.47 20.38
C THR A 341 -3.16 -11.21 20.30
N ALA A 342 -2.83 -10.62 21.45
CA ALA A 342 -1.96 -9.44 21.52
C ALA A 342 -0.56 -9.73 20.94
N ILE A 343 0.02 -10.88 21.29
CA ILE A 343 1.32 -11.33 20.80
C ILE A 343 1.27 -11.57 19.29
N LEU A 344 0.29 -12.33 18.80
CA LEU A 344 0.16 -12.63 17.37
C LEU A 344 -0.09 -11.37 16.54
N MET A 345 -0.94 -10.46 17.01
CA MET A 345 -1.17 -9.18 16.32
C MET A 345 0.06 -8.27 16.36
N GLY A 346 0.79 -8.23 17.47
CA GLY A 346 2.05 -7.51 17.56
C GLY A 346 3.09 -8.04 16.56
N LEU A 347 3.22 -9.36 16.45
CA LEU A 347 4.07 -10.02 15.46
C LEU A 347 3.63 -9.68 14.03
N PHE A 348 2.36 -9.88 13.68
CA PHE A 348 1.88 -9.64 12.31
C PHE A 348 1.99 -8.18 11.91
N LEU A 349 1.62 -7.24 12.77
CA LEU A 349 1.82 -5.82 12.49
C LEU A 349 3.31 -5.50 12.34
N GLY A 350 4.17 -5.96 13.24
CA GLY A 350 5.62 -5.74 13.15
C GLY A 350 6.24 -6.26 11.86
N LEU A 351 5.81 -7.44 11.39
CA LEU A 351 6.26 -8.02 10.12
C LEU A 351 5.80 -7.23 8.88
N THR A 352 4.86 -6.29 9.00
CA THR A 352 4.44 -5.42 7.87
C THR A 352 5.34 -4.20 7.65
N ALA A 353 6.36 -3.95 8.48
CA ALA A 353 7.21 -2.76 8.40
C ALA A 353 7.80 -2.54 6.98
N PHE A 354 8.40 -3.58 6.39
CA PHE A 354 8.92 -3.54 5.01
C PHE A 354 7.91 -3.98 3.93
N TRP A 355 6.62 -4.07 4.28
CA TRP A 355 5.52 -4.19 3.31
C TRP A 355 4.90 -2.82 3.03
N ASN A 356 4.59 -2.07 4.11
CA ASN A 356 4.21 -0.66 4.05
C ASN A 356 4.31 -0.04 5.47
N GLY A 357 5.37 0.73 5.72
CA GLY A 357 5.59 1.36 7.03
C GLY A 357 4.51 2.38 7.43
N ALA A 358 3.94 3.10 6.47
CA ALA A 358 2.87 4.07 6.74
C ALA A 358 1.59 3.39 7.26
N ALA A 359 1.22 2.23 6.70
CA ALA A 359 0.10 1.43 7.19
C ALA A 359 0.35 0.93 8.61
N LEU A 360 1.56 0.44 8.92
CA LEU A 360 1.95 0.02 10.27
C LEU A 360 1.78 1.16 11.28
N ILE A 361 2.37 2.32 11.00
CA ILE A 361 2.28 3.50 11.87
C ILE A 361 0.82 3.95 12.02
N GLY A 362 0.08 4.07 10.92
CA GLY A 362 -1.34 4.43 10.93
C GLY A 362 -2.19 3.44 11.74
N GLY A 363 -1.93 2.15 11.62
CA GLY A 363 -2.60 1.10 12.40
C GLY A 363 -2.29 1.21 13.90
N LEU A 364 -1.02 1.41 14.27
CA LEU A 364 -0.63 1.61 15.66
C LEU A 364 -1.23 2.88 16.27
N LEU A 365 -1.34 3.97 15.49
CA LEU A 365 -2.03 5.19 15.92
C LEU A 365 -3.51 4.93 16.20
N ILE A 366 -4.22 4.21 15.30
CA ILE A 366 -5.62 3.84 15.52
C ILE A 366 -5.77 3.00 16.79
N LEU A 367 -4.92 1.98 16.95
CA LEU A 367 -4.93 1.09 18.12
C LEU A 367 -4.58 1.85 19.42
N ALA A 368 -3.68 2.83 19.36
CA ALA A 368 -3.39 3.70 20.49
C ALA A 368 -4.63 4.52 20.91
N GLY A 369 -5.37 5.07 19.94
CA GLY A 369 -6.64 5.75 20.19
C GLY A 369 -7.69 4.84 20.83
N PHE A 370 -7.76 3.58 20.40
CA PHE A 370 -8.64 2.57 21.01
C PHE A 370 -8.20 2.28 22.46
N ALA A 371 -6.90 2.03 22.65
CA ALA A 371 -6.31 1.68 23.94
C ALA A 371 -6.68 2.67 25.05
N VAL A 372 -6.83 3.96 24.74
CA VAL A 372 -7.21 5.02 25.70
C VAL A 372 -8.50 4.67 26.45
N PHE A 373 -9.53 4.19 25.75
CA PHE A 373 -10.86 3.96 26.33
C PHE A 373 -11.28 2.47 26.42
N SER A 374 -10.40 1.56 26.00
CA SER A 374 -10.60 0.12 26.10
C SER A 374 -10.31 -0.46 27.49
N ASP A 375 -10.91 -1.62 27.78
CA ASP A 375 -10.40 -2.54 28.80
C ASP A 375 -9.30 -3.42 28.19
N GLY A 376 -8.39 -3.97 28.99
CA GLY A 376 -7.28 -4.79 28.49
C GLY A 376 -6.14 -4.00 27.86
N LYS A 377 -5.80 -2.82 28.41
CA LYS A 377 -4.72 -1.95 27.87
C LYS A 377 -3.37 -2.63 27.75
N LEU A 378 -3.04 -3.58 28.63
CA LEU A 378 -1.79 -4.32 28.53
C LEU A 378 -1.70 -5.13 27.22
N ASP A 379 -2.82 -5.61 26.66
CA ASP A 379 -2.79 -6.30 25.36
C ASP A 379 -2.39 -5.33 24.24
N TYR A 380 -2.90 -4.09 24.24
CA TYR A 380 -2.46 -3.05 23.31
C TYR A 380 -0.97 -2.73 23.47
N ALA A 381 -0.50 -2.62 24.71
CA ALA A 381 0.90 -2.33 25.00
C ALA A 381 1.83 -3.46 24.52
N ILE A 382 1.46 -4.72 24.76
CA ILE A 382 2.19 -5.91 24.27
C ILE A 382 2.22 -5.91 22.74
N CYS A 383 1.06 -5.70 22.11
CA CYS A 383 0.94 -5.64 20.65
C CYS A 383 1.84 -4.55 20.06
N ALA A 384 1.77 -3.32 20.60
CA ALA A 384 2.58 -2.20 20.14
C ALA A 384 4.09 -2.44 20.37
N ALA A 385 4.48 -2.94 21.55
CA ALA A 385 5.87 -3.21 21.88
C ALA A 385 6.48 -4.25 20.93
N LEU A 386 5.76 -5.34 20.63
CA LEU A 386 6.21 -6.35 19.68
C LEU A 386 6.25 -5.81 18.25
N ALA A 387 5.25 -5.04 17.83
CA ALA A 387 5.23 -4.45 16.49
C ALA A 387 6.43 -3.52 16.27
N VAL A 388 6.72 -2.65 17.25
CA VAL A 388 7.90 -1.78 17.24
C VAL A 388 9.19 -2.61 17.28
N PHE A 389 9.30 -3.60 18.18
CA PHE A 389 10.48 -4.46 18.27
C PHE A 389 10.82 -5.13 16.93
N PHE A 390 9.84 -5.74 16.26
CA PHE A 390 10.07 -6.40 14.98
C PHE A 390 10.33 -5.40 13.84
N SER A 391 9.73 -4.21 13.87
CA SER A 391 10.02 -3.13 12.91
C SER A 391 11.46 -2.62 13.04
N GLU A 392 11.91 -2.38 14.28
CA GLU A 392 13.28 -1.99 14.59
C GLU A 392 14.28 -3.08 14.23
N LEU A 393 13.95 -4.34 14.51
CA LEU A 393 14.78 -5.49 14.14
C LEU A 393 14.99 -5.55 12.63
N GLN A 394 13.92 -5.43 11.84
CA GLN A 394 14.04 -5.41 10.38
C GLN A 394 14.85 -4.21 9.89
N SER A 395 14.63 -3.02 10.47
CA SER A 395 15.34 -1.80 10.07
C SER A 395 16.84 -1.94 10.29
N LYS A 396 17.27 -2.52 11.42
CA LYS A 396 18.69 -2.80 11.69
C LYS A 396 19.31 -3.85 10.78
N ILE A 397 18.51 -4.71 10.15
CA ILE A 397 19.00 -5.74 9.22
C ILE A 397 19.20 -5.14 7.82
N PHE A 398 18.28 -4.28 7.37
CA PHE A 398 18.25 -3.83 5.98
C PHE A 398 18.75 -2.41 5.75
N VAL A 399 18.84 -1.59 6.79
CA VAL A 399 19.14 -0.16 6.67
C VAL A 399 20.31 0.22 7.57
N SER A 400 21.24 0.96 6.99
CA SER A 400 22.32 1.71 7.61
C SER A 400 21.86 3.16 7.85
N GLY A 401 22.02 3.63 9.08
CA GLY A 401 21.49 4.93 9.50
C GLY A 401 20.00 4.88 9.84
N SER A 402 19.28 5.98 9.61
CA SER A 402 17.88 6.11 9.98
C SER A 402 16.96 6.04 8.75
N VAL A 403 15.90 5.24 8.84
CA VAL A 403 14.82 5.15 7.84
C VAL A 403 13.93 6.39 7.87
N MET A 404 13.84 7.05 9.03
CA MET A 404 12.96 8.18 9.26
C MET A 404 13.67 9.30 10.02
N SER A 405 13.26 10.54 9.78
CA SER A 405 13.75 11.73 10.47
C SER A 405 12.57 12.47 11.14
N PRO A 406 11.99 11.89 12.21
CA PRO A 406 10.79 12.44 12.83
C PRO A 406 11.04 13.87 13.34
N SER A 407 10.20 14.80 12.92
CA SER A 407 10.22 16.19 13.35
C SER A 407 8.81 16.71 13.57
N LEU A 408 8.65 17.65 14.51
CA LEU A 408 7.36 18.34 14.67
C LEU A 408 7.13 19.23 13.45
N TYR A 409 5.98 19.04 12.82
CA TYR A 409 5.60 19.76 11.60
C TYR A 409 4.12 20.08 11.66
N TRP A 410 3.78 21.36 11.84
CA TRP A 410 2.39 21.80 11.90
C TRP A 410 1.90 22.29 10.55
N GLY A 411 0.73 21.81 10.13
CA GLY A 411 -0.01 22.36 9.00
C GLY A 411 -0.02 21.50 7.74
N PHE A 412 0.84 20.48 7.65
CA PHE A 412 0.94 19.62 6.46
C PHE A 412 1.07 20.47 5.18
N LEU A 413 0.23 20.26 4.16
CA LEU A 413 0.25 21.03 2.91
C LEU A 413 -0.67 22.27 2.93
N ALA A 414 -1.12 22.71 4.10
CA ALA A 414 -1.96 23.90 4.20
C ALA A 414 -1.14 25.17 3.89
N ASP A 415 -1.67 26.02 3.01
CA ASP A 415 -1.03 27.30 2.61
C ASP A 415 -0.77 28.23 3.82
N HIS A 416 -1.60 28.10 4.86
CA HIS A 416 -1.45 28.82 6.12
C HIS A 416 -1.46 27.85 7.30
N ALA A 417 -0.33 27.76 8.00
CA ALA A 417 -0.16 26.93 9.20
C ALA A 417 -0.84 27.52 10.47
N THR A 418 -2.05 28.05 10.33
CA THR A 418 -2.92 28.46 11.46
C THR A 418 -4.00 27.41 11.67
N VAL A 419 -4.64 27.38 12.85
CA VAL A 419 -5.75 26.44 13.11
C VAL A 419 -6.88 26.62 12.08
N THR A 420 -7.23 27.87 11.75
CA THR A 420 -8.23 28.17 10.74
C THR A 420 -7.76 27.80 9.34
N GLY A 421 -6.48 28.02 9.01
CA GLY A 421 -5.89 27.60 7.72
C GLY A 421 -5.89 26.09 7.53
N VAL A 422 -5.57 25.32 8.56
CA VAL A 422 -5.65 23.84 8.55
C VAL A 422 -7.09 23.35 8.39
N LEU A 423 -8.03 23.93 9.12
CA LEU A 423 -9.45 23.59 8.98
C LEU A 423 -9.98 23.94 7.60
N TRP A 424 -9.55 25.07 7.04
CA TRP A 424 -9.89 25.48 5.68
C TRP A 424 -9.29 24.54 4.63
N TYR A 425 -8.02 24.17 4.76
CA TYR A 425 -7.37 23.18 3.90
C TYR A 425 -8.11 21.84 3.92
N LEU A 426 -8.43 21.32 5.12
CA LEU A 426 -9.24 20.11 5.26
C LEU A 426 -10.62 20.25 4.59
N ALA A 427 -11.26 21.42 4.71
CA ALA A 427 -12.50 21.71 4.01
C ALA A 427 -12.32 21.69 2.49
N GLN A 428 -11.21 22.23 1.98
CA GLN A 428 -10.93 22.28 0.55
C GLN A 428 -10.76 20.87 -0.04
N ILE A 429 -9.86 20.07 0.54
CA ILE A 429 -9.49 18.75 0.00
C ILE A 429 -10.56 17.68 0.23
N SER A 430 -11.37 17.81 1.28
CA SER A 430 -12.35 16.78 1.69
C SER A 430 -13.80 17.26 1.67
N GLY A 431 -14.06 18.53 1.36
CA GLY A 431 -15.39 19.11 1.51
C GLY A 431 -15.84 19.08 2.96
N PHE A 432 -17.07 18.61 3.19
CA PHE A 432 -17.61 18.45 4.54
C PHE A 432 -17.27 17.07 5.16
N PHE A 433 -16.47 16.24 4.50
CA PHE A 433 -16.26 14.85 4.89
C PHE A 433 -15.61 14.69 6.27
N PHE A 434 -14.50 15.39 6.57
CA PHE A 434 -13.90 15.32 7.90
C PHE A 434 -14.60 16.25 8.91
N ILE A 435 -14.93 17.46 8.50
CA ILE A 435 -15.54 18.48 9.38
C ILE A 435 -16.93 18.03 9.85
N GLY A 436 -17.71 17.43 8.95
CA GLY A 436 -19.04 16.90 9.27
C GLY A 436 -19.02 15.79 10.31
N LEU A 437 -17.90 15.07 10.49
CA LEU A 437 -17.79 14.02 11.50
C LEU A 437 -17.90 14.54 12.94
N VAL A 438 -17.57 15.82 13.18
CA VAL A 438 -17.81 16.47 14.48
C VAL A 438 -19.30 16.46 14.84
N VAL A 439 -20.16 16.74 13.84
CA VAL A 439 -21.62 16.69 14.00
C VAL A 439 -22.09 15.24 14.14
N VAL A 440 -21.55 14.33 13.32
CA VAL A 440 -21.88 12.90 13.39
C VAL A 440 -21.60 12.33 14.78
N ALA A 441 -20.47 12.71 15.41
CA ALA A 441 -20.05 12.22 16.72
C ALA A 441 -21.10 12.42 17.83
N VAL A 442 -21.93 13.46 17.74
CA VAL A 442 -23.01 13.74 18.69
C VAL A 442 -24.07 12.63 18.69
N PHE A 443 -24.33 12.02 17.54
CA PHE A 443 -25.36 10.99 17.36
C PHE A 443 -24.85 9.56 17.57
N LEU A 444 -23.54 9.38 17.68
CA LEU A 444 -22.92 8.07 17.87
C LEU A 444 -23.09 7.56 19.30
N LYS A 445 -23.00 6.24 19.47
CA LYS A 445 -22.83 5.63 20.80
C LYS A 445 -21.43 5.89 21.33
N ARG A 446 -21.23 5.59 22.60
CA ARG A 446 -19.92 5.74 23.27
C ARG A 446 -18.80 4.98 22.55
N SER A 447 -18.97 3.69 22.26
CA SER A 447 -17.97 2.89 21.56
C SER A 447 -17.70 3.41 20.15
N GLU A 448 -18.76 3.79 19.43
CA GLU A 448 -18.66 4.36 18.08
C GLU A 448 -17.87 5.67 18.06
N ARG A 449 -18.00 6.53 19.10
CA ARG A 449 -17.17 7.74 19.26
C ARG A 449 -15.70 7.43 19.53
N VAL A 450 -15.41 6.43 20.36
CA VAL A 450 -14.02 5.99 20.61
C VAL A 450 -13.39 5.50 19.31
N ILE A 451 -14.14 4.71 18.54
CA ILE A 451 -13.67 4.20 17.24
C ILE A 451 -13.43 5.34 16.25
N LEU A 452 -14.36 6.31 16.16
CA LEU A 452 -14.18 7.50 15.33
C LEU A 452 -12.92 8.27 15.73
N GLY A 453 -12.70 8.50 17.02
CA GLY A 453 -11.51 9.17 17.53
C GLY A 453 -10.22 8.46 17.12
N GLY A 454 -10.17 7.13 17.29
CA GLY A 454 -9.03 6.32 16.82
C GLY A 454 -8.79 6.42 15.32
N PHE A 455 -9.85 6.33 14.50
CA PHE A 455 -9.74 6.45 13.04
C PHE A 455 -9.27 7.83 12.56
N LEU A 456 -9.42 8.89 13.34
CA LEU A 456 -8.94 10.23 13.01
C LEU A 456 -7.48 10.49 13.43
N LEU A 457 -6.86 9.61 14.23
CA LEU A 457 -5.48 9.81 14.70
C LEU A 457 -4.42 9.79 13.59
N PRO A 458 -4.47 8.91 12.57
CA PRO A 458 -3.53 9.00 11.45
C PRO A 458 -3.57 10.35 10.73
N MET A 459 -4.76 10.87 10.43
CA MET A 459 -4.89 12.22 9.88
C MET A 459 -4.30 13.26 10.82
N LEU A 460 -4.61 13.23 12.12
CA LEU A 460 -4.03 14.18 13.08
C LEU A 460 -2.48 14.11 13.09
N PHE A 461 -1.93 12.91 13.02
CA PHE A 461 -0.49 12.68 12.91
C PHE A 461 0.11 13.33 11.65
N ALA A 462 -0.56 13.20 10.51
CA ALA A 462 -0.12 13.80 9.23
C ALA A 462 0.10 15.32 9.31
N PHE A 463 -0.67 16.00 10.17
CA PHE A 463 -0.65 17.46 10.37
C PHE A 463 0.26 17.92 11.50
N LEU A 464 0.85 17.01 12.28
CA LEU A 464 1.66 17.32 13.46
C LEU A 464 3.11 16.86 13.34
N ILE A 465 3.39 15.84 12.53
CA ILE A 465 4.69 15.17 12.49
C ILE A 465 5.11 14.95 11.04
N SER A 466 6.35 15.29 10.69
CA SER A 466 6.99 14.84 9.45
C SER A 466 7.93 13.67 9.74
N LEU A 467 7.89 12.62 8.92
CA LEU A 467 8.77 11.44 9.06
C LEU A 467 9.87 11.37 8.01
N THR A 468 9.70 12.09 6.90
CA THR A 468 10.60 12.07 5.74
C THR A 468 10.92 13.51 5.32
N PRO A 469 11.97 13.72 4.52
CA PRO A 469 12.26 15.03 3.94
C PRO A 469 11.09 15.57 3.10
N ASP A 470 10.40 14.68 2.38
CA ASP A 470 9.21 15.02 1.61
C ASP A 470 7.94 14.91 2.46
N ILE A 471 7.36 16.06 2.82
CA ILE A 471 6.13 16.13 3.59
C ILE A 471 4.93 15.54 2.84
N ASN A 472 4.93 15.53 1.50
CA ASN A 472 3.80 15.03 0.70
C ASN A 472 3.49 13.56 1.02
N VAL A 473 4.49 12.76 1.40
CA VAL A 473 4.35 11.35 1.76
C VAL A 473 3.34 11.14 2.89
N ASN A 474 3.13 12.13 3.77
CA ASN A 474 2.14 12.06 4.84
C ASN A 474 0.69 11.96 4.36
N HIS A 475 0.40 12.23 3.07
CA HIS A 475 -0.94 12.04 2.50
C HIS A 475 -1.50 10.63 2.78
N LYS A 476 -0.63 9.62 2.86
CA LYS A 476 -0.99 8.23 3.16
C LYS A 476 -1.76 8.12 4.49
N TYR A 477 -1.38 8.89 5.50
CA TYR A 477 -2.06 8.89 6.80
C TYR A 477 -3.45 9.54 6.74
N VAL A 478 -3.60 10.60 5.93
CA VAL A 478 -4.92 11.19 5.64
C VAL A 478 -5.80 10.16 4.93
N MET A 479 -5.25 9.43 3.95
CA MET A 479 -5.96 8.38 3.22
C MET A 479 -6.34 7.18 4.09
N ILE A 480 -5.48 6.77 5.04
CA ILE A 480 -5.80 5.73 6.02
C ILE A 480 -7.00 6.17 6.87
N SER A 481 -6.97 7.38 7.43
CA SER A 481 -8.11 7.93 8.18
C SER A 481 -9.37 8.02 7.33
N TYR A 482 -9.26 8.55 6.11
CA TYR A 482 -10.36 8.69 5.17
C TYR A 482 -11.05 7.35 4.94
N ALA A 483 -10.28 6.31 4.60
CA ALA A 483 -10.79 4.97 4.31
C ALA A 483 -11.62 4.40 5.47
N PHE A 484 -11.12 4.49 6.70
CA PHE A 484 -11.82 3.94 7.86
C PHE A 484 -13.04 4.76 8.29
N VAL A 485 -13.02 6.09 8.17
CA VAL A 485 -14.18 6.91 8.59
C VAL A 485 -15.35 6.88 7.61
N THR A 486 -15.17 6.33 6.40
CA THR A 486 -16.27 6.07 5.46
C THR A 486 -17.42 5.27 6.09
N VAL A 487 -17.13 4.42 7.09
CA VAL A 487 -18.13 3.61 7.80
C VAL A 487 -19.20 4.46 8.47
N PHE A 488 -18.81 5.63 9.00
CA PHE A 488 -19.73 6.55 9.65
C PHE A 488 -20.62 7.26 8.63
N TRP A 489 -20.08 7.62 7.46
CA TRP A 489 -20.86 8.23 6.39
C TRP A 489 -21.88 7.26 5.79
N GLY A 490 -21.52 5.99 5.63
CA GLY A 490 -22.46 4.94 5.25
C GLY A 490 -23.64 4.82 6.23
N TRP A 491 -23.35 4.92 7.54
CA TRP A 491 -24.38 4.94 8.58
C TRP A 491 -25.27 6.18 8.53
N VAL A 492 -24.70 7.37 8.34
CA VAL A 492 -25.44 8.64 8.22
C VAL A 492 -26.46 8.56 7.09
N VAL A 493 -26.02 8.17 5.91
CA VAL A 493 -26.87 8.02 4.70
C VAL A 493 -28.01 7.03 4.95
N ARG A 494 -27.68 5.88 5.54
CA ARG A 494 -28.67 4.86 5.94
C ARG A 494 -29.71 5.44 6.90
N ASN A 495 -29.31 6.24 7.88
CA ASN A 495 -30.23 6.81 8.86
C ASN A 495 -31.14 7.87 8.26
N ILE A 496 -30.59 8.81 7.49
CA ILE A 496 -31.38 9.84 6.80
C ILE A 496 -32.43 9.18 5.90
N PHE A 497 -32.03 8.16 5.14
CA PHE A 497 -32.96 7.42 4.29
C PHE A 497 -34.09 6.75 5.07
N LEU A 498 -33.80 6.15 6.23
CA LEU A 498 -34.81 5.51 7.07
C LEU A 498 -35.73 6.50 7.78
N SER A 499 -35.23 7.66 8.20
CA SER A 499 -36.07 8.75 8.70
C SER A 499 -37.08 9.23 7.65
N GLY A 500 -36.73 9.14 6.37
CA GLY A 500 -37.62 9.37 5.23
C GLY A 500 -38.70 8.31 5.00
N LYS A 501 -38.76 7.22 5.77
CA LYS A 501 -39.90 6.28 5.70
C LYS A 501 -41.14 6.79 6.44
N THR A 502 -40.99 7.80 7.30
CA THR A 502 -42.10 8.44 8.01
C THR A 502 -42.85 9.38 7.05
N LYS A 503 -44.19 9.23 6.95
CA LYS A 503 -45.02 9.91 5.93
C LYS A 503 -44.77 11.43 5.81
N TRP A 504 -44.57 12.13 6.93
CA TRP A 504 -44.43 13.59 6.94
C TRP A 504 -43.03 14.12 6.54
N LYS A 505 -41.99 13.29 6.63
CA LYS A 505 -40.59 13.67 6.28
C LYS A 505 -40.06 12.98 5.02
N LYS A 506 -40.95 12.32 4.27
CA LYS A 506 -40.56 11.36 3.22
C LYS A 506 -39.75 11.98 2.08
N TRP A 507 -40.18 13.11 1.56
CA TRP A 507 -39.53 13.76 0.43
C TRP A 507 -38.26 14.52 0.84
N SER A 508 -38.32 15.30 1.92
CA SER A 508 -37.18 16.08 2.40
C SER A 508 -35.97 15.22 2.78
N CYS A 509 -36.17 14.11 3.50
CA CYS A 509 -35.08 13.20 3.84
C CYS A 509 -34.48 12.49 2.62
N LYS A 510 -35.29 12.14 1.61
CA LYS A 510 -34.78 11.55 0.36
C LYS A 510 -33.91 12.53 -0.41
N VAL A 511 -34.38 13.77 -0.58
CA VAL A 511 -33.63 14.83 -1.25
C VAL A 511 -32.32 15.12 -0.50
N ALA A 512 -32.38 15.25 0.83
CA ALA A 512 -31.18 15.44 1.65
C ALA A 512 -30.17 14.29 1.50
N CYS A 513 -30.63 13.05 1.44
CA CYS A 513 -29.79 11.87 1.21
C CYS A 513 -29.09 11.93 -0.16
N VAL A 514 -29.82 12.30 -1.21
CA VAL A 514 -29.27 12.42 -2.57
C VAL A 514 -28.23 13.54 -2.63
N ILE A 515 -28.54 14.72 -2.10
CA ILE A 515 -27.60 15.85 -2.05
C ILE A 515 -26.35 15.45 -1.27
N LEU A 516 -26.51 14.83 -0.10
CA LEU A 516 -25.40 14.35 0.70
C LEU A 516 -24.50 13.38 -0.09
N CYS A 517 -25.08 12.38 -0.74
CA CYS A 517 -24.33 11.42 -1.56
C CYS A 517 -23.59 12.13 -2.70
N ILE A 518 -24.24 13.06 -3.41
CA ILE A 518 -23.61 13.85 -4.48
C ILE A 518 -22.42 14.64 -3.94
N CYS A 519 -22.56 15.30 -2.79
CA CYS A 519 -21.47 16.05 -2.19
C CYS A 519 -20.33 15.13 -1.70
N LEU A 520 -20.62 13.89 -1.27
CA LEU A 520 -19.62 12.91 -0.85
C LEU A 520 -18.84 12.29 -2.02
N ILE A 521 -19.42 12.19 -3.22
CA ILE A 521 -18.82 11.43 -4.34
C ILE A 521 -18.48 12.28 -5.56
N GLY A 522 -19.04 13.49 -5.70
CA GLY A 522 -18.97 14.26 -6.95
C GLY A 522 -17.53 14.47 -7.45
N THR A 523 -16.63 14.87 -6.55
CA THR A 523 -15.21 15.03 -6.86
C THR A 523 -14.56 13.70 -7.22
N GLY A 524 -14.81 12.64 -6.45
CA GLY A 524 -14.30 11.31 -6.76
C GLY A 524 -14.79 10.76 -8.10
N VAL A 525 -16.03 11.03 -8.51
CA VAL A 525 -16.54 10.61 -9.83
C VAL A 525 -15.76 11.31 -10.93
N TYR A 526 -15.46 12.60 -10.77
CA TYR A 526 -14.59 13.33 -11.69
C TYR A 526 -13.19 12.72 -11.72
N ASP A 527 -12.55 12.49 -10.56
CA ASP A 527 -11.22 11.88 -10.49
C ASP A 527 -11.21 10.49 -11.15
N PHE A 528 -12.28 9.71 -10.97
CA PHE A 528 -12.40 8.40 -11.58
C PHE A 528 -12.47 8.47 -13.11
N VAL A 529 -13.15 9.46 -13.68
CA VAL A 529 -13.13 9.71 -15.13
C VAL A 529 -11.72 10.05 -15.60
N VAL A 530 -10.97 10.88 -14.86
CA VAL A 530 -9.56 11.16 -15.15
C VAL A 530 -8.74 9.88 -15.17
N ILE A 531 -8.88 9.00 -14.17
CA ILE A 531 -8.18 7.70 -14.14
C ILE A 531 -8.49 6.86 -15.39
N LEU A 532 -9.70 6.94 -15.95
CA LEU A 532 -10.01 6.20 -17.17
C LEU A 532 -9.38 6.82 -18.41
N LEU A 533 -9.46 8.14 -18.57
CA LEU A 533 -8.95 8.84 -19.74
C LEU A 533 -7.42 8.92 -19.74
N ASP A 534 -6.82 9.25 -18.60
CA ASP A 534 -5.37 9.38 -18.41
C ASP A 534 -4.63 8.05 -18.44
N ASN A 535 -5.36 6.93 -18.41
CA ASN A 535 -4.80 5.60 -18.59
C ASN A 535 -5.43 4.90 -19.79
N ASP A 536 -5.88 5.60 -20.82
CA ASP A 536 -6.40 4.99 -22.04
C ASP A 536 -5.27 4.49 -22.97
N SER A 537 -5.61 3.97 -24.15
CA SER A 537 -4.59 3.48 -25.09
C SER A 537 -3.68 4.57 -25.68
N ALA A 538 -4.08 5.84 -25.62
CA ALA A 538 -3.29 6.96 -26.12
C ALA A 538 -2.34 7.54 -25.06
N HIS A 539 -2.63 7.32 -23.77
CA HIS A 539 -1.86 7.86 -22.64
C HIS A 539 -1.36 6.74 -21.71
N ARG A 540 -0.55 5.83 -22.25
CA ARG A 540 0.11 4.74 -21.50
C ARG A 540 1.59 4.68 -21.81
N MET A 541 2.36 4.32 -20.80
CA MET A 541 3.77 3.96 -20.94
C MET A 541 3.88 2.49 -21.36
N THR A 542 4.72 2.21 -22.35
CA THR A 542 4.97 0.85 -22.85
C THR A 542 6.44 0.47 -22.72
N VAL A 543 6.71 -0.77 -22.32
CA VAL A 543 8.05 -1.36 -22.33
C VAL A 543 8.03 -2.63 -23.15
N ASP A 544 8.97 -2.77 -24.07
CA ASP A 544 9.22 -4.04 -24.75
C ASP A 544 9.93 -5.01 -23.79
N MET A 545 9.22 -6.07 -23.41
CA MET A 545 9.74 -7.10 -22.50
C MET A 545 10.54 -8.18 -23.23
N GLU A 546 10.56 -8.16 -24.56
CA GLU A 546 11.31 -9.06 -25.44
C GLU A 546 12.51 -8.35 -26.11
N SER A 547 12.83 -7.14 -25.65
CA SER A 547 13.97 -6.36 -26.14
C SER A 547 15.30 -7.07 -25.91
N SER A 548 16.15 -7.09 -26.95
CA SER A 548 17.50 -7.65 -26.89
C SER A 548 18.38 -6.97 -25.85
N LEU A 549 18.12 -5.70 -25.52
CA LEU A 549 18.81 -4.97 -24.45
C LEU A 549 18.44 -5.54 -23.08
N THR A 550 17.15 -5.73 -22.81
CA THR A 550 16.65 -6.33 -21.56
C THR A 550 17.25 -7.71 -21.34
N ASP A 551 17.28 -8.52 -22.39
CA ASP A 551 17.80 -9.89 -22.36
C ASP A 551 19.31 -9.93 -22.15
N TRP A 552 20.06 -9.06 -22.84
CA TRP A 552 21.51 -8.97 -22.67
C TRP A 552 21.86 -8.52 -21.25
N LEU A 553 21.21 -7.45 -20.75
CA LEU A 553 21.45 -6.95 -19.39
C LEU A 553 21.11 -8.01 -18.35
N SER A 554 19.96 -8.66 -18.46
CA SER A 554 19.53 -9.70 -17.51
C SER A 554 20.42 -10.94 -17.53
N SER A 555 21.11 -11.22 -18.64
CA SER A 555 21.96 -12.41 -18.79
C SER A 555 23.40 -12.17 -18.35
N ASN A 556 23.89 -10.93 -18.46
CA ASN A 556 25.28 -10.59 -18.19
C ASN A 556 25.47 -9.92 -16.83
N LEU A 557 24.53 -9.09 -16.36
CA LEU A 557 24.66 -8.40 -15.09
C LEU A 557 24.15 -9.27 -13.93
N LYS A 558 24.96 -9.36 -12.88
CA LYS A 558 24.69 -10.08 -11.64
C LYS A 558 24.43 -9.11 -10.49
N LYS A 559 24.10 -9.66 -9.31
CA LYS A 559 23.77 -8.92 -8.08
C LYS A 559 24.81 -7.88 -7.59
N ASN A 560 26.07 -7.99 -8.02
CA ASN A 560 27.17 -7.12 -7.61
C ASN A 560 27.52 -6.08 -8.69
N ASP A 561 26.93 -6.19 -9.88
CA ASP A 561 27.16 -5.25 -10.96
C ASP A 561 26.36 -3.97 -10.73
N LEU A 562 26.92 -2.85 -11.19
CA LEU A 562 26.34 -1.52 -11.04
C LEU A 562 26.44 -0.79 -12.38
N LEU A 563 25.29 -0.57 -13.00
CA LEU A 563 25.17 0.05 -14.31
C LEU A 563 24.96 1.55 -14.16
N LEU A 564 25.87 2.37 -14.68
CA LEU A 564 25.62 3.79 -14.87
C LEU A 564 24.65 3.98 -16.04
N THR A 565 23.58 4.72 -15.80
CA THR A 565 22.52 5.00 -16.76
C THR A 565 22.13 6.47 -16.74
N PRO A 566 21.47 6.97 -17.80
CA PRO A 566 20.56 8.12 -17.70
C PRO A 566 19.53 7.92 -16.59
N GLU A 567 18.84 8.99 -16.20
CA GLU A 567 17.80 8.99 -15.15
C GLU A 567 16.50 8.30 -15.59
N TYR A 568 16.58 7.01 -15.89
CA TYR A 568 15.46 6.25 -16.41
C TYR A 568 14.36 6.03 -15.37
N THR A 569 13.11 6.18 -15.81
CA THR A 569 11.91 5.83 -15.04
C THR A 569 11.57 4.36 -15.24
N MET A 570 10.55 4.04 -16.04
CA MET A 570 10.23 2.68 -16.45
C MET A 570 10.68 2.52 -17.91
N ASN A 571 11.49 1.51 -18.21
CA ASN A 571 11.99 1.17 -19.54
C ASN A 571 12.62 -0.24 -19.56
N GLU A 572 13.14 -0.66 -20.71
CA GLU A 572 13.81 -1.93 -20.97
C GLU A 572 14.94 -2.20 -19.96
N VAL A 573 15.77 -1.19 -19.69
CA VAL A 573 16.88 -1.26 -18.73
C VAL A 573 16.38 -1.57 -17.32
N THR A 574 15.40 -0.83 -16.83
CA THR A 574 14.83 -1.07 -15.48
C THR A 574 14.11 -2.43 -15.38
N MET A 575 13.52 -2.90 -16.49
CA MET A 575 12.84 -4.20 -16.57
C MET A 575 13.81 -5.39 -16.70
N SER A 576 15.10 -5.16 -16.92
CA SER A 576 16.13 -6.21 -16.81
C SER A 576 16.34 -6.70 -15.37
N GLY A 577 16.00 -5.86 -14.38
CA GLY A 577 16.27 -6.13 -12.96
C GLY A 577 17.70 -5.78 -12.50
N ALA A 578 18.48 -5.09 -13.35
CA ALA A 578 19.80 -4.58 -13.02
C ALA A 578 19.79 -3.53 -11.89
N MET A 579 20.93 -3.41 -11.22
CA MET A 579 21.18 -2.35 -10.24
C MET A 579 21.73 -1.12 -10.96
N LEU A 580 21.08 0.02 -10.81
CA LEU A 580 21.41 1.27 -11.48
C LEU A 580 22.19 2.18 -10.54
N TYR A 581 23.22 2.84 -11.05
CA TYR A 581 23.89 3.92 -10.34
C TYR A 581 22.96 5.14 -10.23
N CYS A 582 22.30 5.51 -11.33
CA CYS A 582 21.31 6.60 -11.41
C CYS A 582 20.01 6.13 -12.08
N GLY A 583 18.97 5.85 -11.30
CA GLY A 583 17.59 5.82 -11.81
C GLY A 583 16.91 7.18 -11.64
N TRP A 584 15.61 7.27 -11.92
CA TRP A 584 14.84 8.51 -11.71
C TRP A 584 14.95 9.01 -10.26
N PRO A 585 15.41 10.25 -10.02
CA PRO A 585 15.92 10.66 -8.72
C PRO A 585 14.81 10.88 -7.68
N TYR A 586 13.59 11.28 -8.09
CA TYR A 586 12.55 11.73 -7.16
C TYR A 586 12.25 10.71 -6.03
N TYR A 587 12.08 9.43 -6.38
CA TYR A 587 11.74 8.39 -5.41
C TYR A 587 12.90 8.02 -4.50
N ALA A 588 14.12 8.02 -5.04
CA ALA A 588 15.32 7.80 -4.26
C ALA A 588 15.54 8.96 -3.26
N TRP A 589 15.42 10.20 -3.72
CA TRP A 589 15.51 11.39 -2.88
C TRP A 589 14.45 11.38 -1.76
N SER A 590 13.20 11.09 -2.10
CA SER A 590 12.09 11.00 -1.13
C SER A 590 12.33 9.92 -0.06
N ALA A 591 13.00 8.82 -0.44
CA ALA A 591 13.44 7.75 0.47
C ALA A 591 14.72 8.08 1.27
N GLY A 592 15.36 9.25 1.04
CA GLY A 592 16.53 9.72 1.78
C GLY A 592 17.88 9.27 1.22
N TYR A 593 17.98 8.97 -0.08
CA TYR A 593 19.26 8.77 -0.78
C TYR A 593 19.87 10.11 -1.23
N ASP A 594 21.21 10.19 -1.31
CA ASP A 594 21.94 11.38 -1.76
C ASP A 594 22.04 11.42 -3.29
N THR A 595 20.92 11.67 -3.95
CA THR A 595 20.82 11.69 -5.41
C THR A 595 21.72 12.75 -6.05
N ASN A 596 21.92 13.89 -5.38
CA ASN A 596 22.75 14.98 -5.88
C ASN A 596 24.23 14.58 -5.98
N TYR A 597 24.75 13.82 -5.00
CA TYR A 597 26.11 13.31 -5.07
C TYR A 597 26.33 12.43 -6.31
N ARG A 598 25.43 11.45 -6.54
CA ARG A 598 25.55 10.55 -7.70
C ARG A 598 25.35 11.27 -9.02
N ALA A 599 24.39 12.19 -9.10
CA ALA A 599 24.22 13.02 -10.29
C ALA A 599 25.52 13.78 -10.62
N GLY A 600 26.17 14.38 -9.63
CA GLY A 600 27.45 15.06 -9.82
C GLY A 600 28.60 14.13 -10.26
N GLN A 601 28.67 12.90 -9.75
CA GLN A 601 29.66 11.92 -10.23
C GLN A 601 29.34 11.41 -11.64
N ALA A 602 28.06 11.20 -11.95
CA ALA A 602 27.61 10.79 -13.28
C ALA A 602 27.93 11.86 -14.34
N VAL A 603 27.67 13.13 -14.04
CA VAL A 603 28.09 14.27 -14.88
C VAL A 603 29.59 14.19 -15.16
N MET A 604 30.42 14.03 -14.12
CA MET A 604 31.87 13.94 -14.30
C MET A 604 32.29 12.77 -15.21
N ILE A 605 31.63 11.61 -15.07
CA ILE A 605 31.91 10.43 -15.90
C ILE A 605 31.50 10.67 -17.36
N TYR A 606 30.34 11.29 -17.60
CA TYR A 606 29.80 11.49 -18.94
C TYR A 606 30.41 12.68 -19.70
N THR A 607 31.03 13.64 -19.03
CA THR A 607 31.52 14.88 -19.68
C THR A 607 33.04 15.05 -19.66
N THR A 608 33.78 14.28 -18.87
CA THR A 608 35.24 14.44 -18.75
C THR A 608 35.99 14.21 -20.07
N ASP A 609 37.07 14.95 -20.27
CA ASP A 609 38.06 14.81 -21.33
C ASP A 609 39.34 14.08 -20.91
N ASP A 610 39.41 13.62 -19.67
CA ASP A 610 40.58 12.95 -19.11
C ASP A 610 40.24 11.46 -18.81
N PRO A 611 40.81 10.51 -19.59
CA PRO A 611 40.67 9.07 -19.33
C PRO A 611 41.07 8.65 -17.91
N GLN A 612 42.01 9.35 -17.28
CA GLN A 612 42.44 9.04 -15.92
C GLN A 612 41.41 9.50 -14.88
N VAL A 613 40.75 10.64 -15.10
CA VAL A 613 39.62 11.09 -14.27
C VAL A 613 38.47 10.09 -14.40
N LEU A 614 38.11 9.69 -15.62
CA LEU A 614 37.10 8.66 -15.89
C LEU A 614 37.40 7.38 -15.09
N LYS A 615 38.60 6.79 -15.27
CA LYS A 615 39.01 5.57 -14.56
C LYS A 615 38.97 5.70 -13.04
N THR A 616 39.41 6.85 -12.52
CA THR A 616 39.46 7.08 -11.07
C THR A 616 38.05 7.16 -10.48
N THR A 617 37.15 7.91 -11.13
CA THR A 617 35.78 8.11 -10.67
C THR A 617 34.97 6.82 -10.76
N VAL A 618 34.99 6.13 -11.91
CA VAL A 618 34.29 4.84 -12.11
C VAL A 618 34.71 3.80 -11.07
N LYS A 619 36.03 3.65 -10.84
CA LYS A 619 36.57 2.72 -9.85
C LYS A 619 36.16 3.09 -8.42
N LYS A 620 36.17 4.39 -8.07
CA LYS A 620 35.77 4.88 -6.75
C LYS A 620 34.29 4.59 -6.49
N GLU A 621 33.44 4.81 -7.49
CA GLU A 621 31.99 4.62 -7.42
C GLU A 621 31.54 3.16 -7.63
N LYS A 622 32.49 2.27 -7.96
CA LYS A 622 32.26 0.83 -8.20
C LYS A 622 31.25 0.57 -9.31
N ILE A 623 31.22 1.43 -10.30
CA ILE A 623 30.45 1.22 -11.53
C ILE A 623 31.16 0.11 -12.29
N THR A 624 30.42 -0.89 -12.76
CA THR A 624 30.96 -2.03 -13.54
C THR A 624 30.60 -1.94 -15.01
N TYR A 625 29.56 -1.18 -15.34
CA TYR A 625 29.14 -0.92 -16.71
C TYR A 625 28.69 0.52 -16.89
N ILE A 626 28.94 1.11 -18.06
CA ILE A 626 28.43 2.41 -18.46
C ILE A 626 27.53 2.22 -19.68
N LEU A 627 26.26 2.65 -19.55
CA LEU A 627 25.34 2.76 -20.67
C LEU A 627 25.43 4.17 -21.26
N PHE A 628 25.59 4.25 -22.58
CA PHE A 628 25.58 5.49 -23.34
C PHE A 628 24.46 5.43 -24.40
N GLU A 629 23.67 6.50 -24.48
CA GLU A 629 22.62 6.68 -25.47
C GLU A 629 23.01 7.80 -26.44
N GLU A 630 22.66 7.65 -27.73
CA GLU A 630 23.01 8.63 -28.76
C GLU A 630 22.44 10.00 -28.42
N ASP A 631 23.27 11.04 -28.57
CA ASP A 631 22.93 12.43 -28.28
C ASP A 631 22.35 12.67 -26.88
N MET A 632 22.73 11.83 -25.89
CA MET A 632 22.21 11.97 -24.53
C MET A 632 22.76 13.23 -23.83
N GLU A 633 21.89 13.89 -23.08
CA GLU A 633 22.25 14.89 -22.09
C GLU A 633 22.06 14.31 -20.68
N PHE A 634 22.87 14.75 -19.73
CA PHE A 634 22.70 14.43 -18.32
C PHE A 634 22.83 15.71 -17.49
N GLU A 635 21.83 16.01 -16.66
CA GLU A 635 21.78 17.27 -15.89
C GLU A 635 22.03 18.52 -16.76
N GLN A 636 21.37 18.57 -17.93
CA GLN A 636 21.46 19.65 -18.92
C GLN A 636 22.86 19.86 -19.52
N GLN A 637 23.72 18.84 -19.45
CA GLN A 637 25.04 18.85 -20.06
C GLN A 637 25.14 17.79 -21.14
N GLU A 638 25.70 18.16 -22.29
CA GLU A 638 25.96 17.25 -23.41
C GLU A 638 27.01 16.20 -23.01
N CYS A 639 26.63 14.92 -23.11
CA CYS A 639 27.51 13.81 -22.78
C CYS A 639 28.40 13.43 -23.97
N ARG A 640 29.58 12.85 -23.69
CA ARG A 640 30.57 12.51 -24.72
C ARG A 640 30.99 11.05 -24.62
N GLU A 641 30.94 10.35 -25.75
CA GLU A 641 31.25 8.92 -25.84
C GLU A 641 32.73 8.64 -26.16
N ASP A 642 33.42 9.58 -26.79
CA ASP A 642 34.78 9.42 -27.32
C ASP A 642 35.78 8.90 -26.27
N ILE A 643 35.78 9.51 -25.08
CA ILE A 643 36.66 9.11 -23.98
C ILE A 643 36.25 7.76 -23.38
N ILE A 644 34.95 7.48 -23.26
CA ILE A 644 34.44 6.20 -22.75
C ILE A 644 34.85 5.07 -23.69
N LYS A 645 34.68 5.28 -25.00
CA LYS A 645 35.00 4.33 -26.06
C LYS A 645 36.50 4.06 -26.20
N GLU A 646 37.34 5.07 -26.00
CA GLU A 646 38.80 4.88 -25.97
C GLU A 646 39.24 4.11 -24.71
N THR A 647 38.54 4.32 -23.60
CA THR A 647 38.94 3.83 -22.29
C THR A 647 38.49 2.40 -22.00
N TYR A 648 37.28 2.04 -22.44
CA TYR A 648 36.59 0.82 -22.04
C TYR A 648 36.09 0.00 -23.24
N PRO A 649 36.13 -1.34 -23.17
CA PRO A 649 35.60 -2.20 -24.22
C PRO A 649 34.09 -2.06 -24.37
N LEU A 650 33.64 -1.91 -25.62
CA LEU A 650 32.23 -2.02 -26.00
C LEU A 650 31.78 -3.49 -25.95
N VAL A 651 30.75 -3.77 -25.17
CA VAL A 651 30.26 -5.15 -24.94
C VAL A 651 28.84 -5.39 -25.44
N TYR A 652 28.08 -4.33 -25.72
CA TYR A 652 26.76 -4.42 -26.33
C TYR A 652 26.45 -3.19 -27.19
N THR A 653 25.65 -3.40 -28.24
CA THR A 653 25.05 -2.35 -29.05
C THR A 653 23.62 -2.77 -29.40
N SER A 654 22.66 -1.87 -29.23
CA SER A 654 21.27 -2.12 -29.59
C SER A 654 21.10 -2.28 -31.10
N GLU A 655 20.01 -2.91 -31.53
CA GLU A 655 19.75 -3.18 -32.96
C GLU A 655 19.67 -1.90 -33.81
N ASP A 656 19.22 -0.79 -33.21
CA ASP A 656 19.17 0.52 -33.84
C ASP A 656 20.46 1.34 -33.68
N GLY A 657 21.48 0.79 -33.01
CA GLY A 657 22.77 1.44 -32.76
C GLY A 657 22.77 2.54 -31.70
N ARG A 658 21.60 2.94 -31.17
CA ARG A 658 21.46 4.10 -30.29
C ARG A 658 22.02 3.86 -28.90
N ILE A 659 21.89 2.65 -28.36
CA ILE A 659 22.34 2.29 -27.01
C ILE A 659 23.61 1.45 -27.10
N ARG A 660 24.64 1.86 -26.37
CA ARG A 660 25.92 1.15 -26.25
C ARG A 660 26.23 0.91 -24.77
N VAL A 661 26.79 -0.25 -24.46
CA VAL A 661 27.23 -0.59 -23.09
C VAL A 661 28.70 -0.92 -23.10
N TYR A 662 29.42 -0.31 -22.16
CA TYR A 662 30.86 -0.45 -21.97
C TYR A 662 31.14 -1.13 -20.62
N GLU A 663 32.09 -2.08 -20.58
CA GLU A 663 32.54 -2.77 -19.36
C GLU A 663 33.78 -2.09 -18.79
N THR A 664 33.81 -1.83 -17.47
CA THR A 664 34.80 -0.93 -16.83
C THR A 664 35.89 -1.60 -16.01
#